data_AF-A0A7X7KMW0-F1
#
_entry.id   AF-A0A7X7KMW0-F1
#
_cell.length_a   1.000
_cell.length_b   1.000
_cell.length_c   1.000
_cell.angle_alpha   90.00
_cell.angle_beta   90.00
_cell.angle_gamma   90.00
#
_symmetry.space_group_name_H-M   'P 1'
#
loop_
_entity.id
_entity.type
_entity.pdbx_description
1 polymer ?
#
loop_
_entity_poly.entity_id
_entity_poly.type
_entity_poly.pdbx_seq_one_letter_code
_entity_poly.pdbx_strand_id
1 'polypeptide(L)'
;LTGDPLAPGRAWVGAIGLPARNYVQNGGFEQGLEGWSWFVHRAGGLERDGAAEGLAAFRLEGLDPEKHVYLYQYRLPLVPGRTYTLSAQMRSDGLSQANCDFGVLFVINHGWTESAVLKPTAPTMPWTTLQATFTAFPTRNRPDGNPDYSLVAYWPPNSAGRVWIDAVQIEEGDQATPYSAVDLRPGLALRERLPGLAVRLEAARQAQAAFSEVPLLAALRREVDGVAAGAEALRDDLRRYAELSPADRDGLMPRLEAAEAALASARSLVWVSPAHLPLGEVPWPAERPSSPVVSLTCVQGEHRDLAITIAHLTTAGFPARLAIPALYSPGLALSLPPERWLTAYTVPRLRGHARPDLVCTDPLPELGPDGIVEVLPAALTQVVVSIDTGALPPGDYEAALELSSLLDGSWRQALPVSLRLLPYRLPPLSGVDIADCYGFIDYARPAMLAAGVNTFTIPVAWIDAEFSREGVLERFDSSRVASHVTGLLADLPEARFHVLNLQGLYRDLRTRHGLQPDSAAFQDALRAWLQRLTAEMQALGVPPGRLIIETFDEPGPGDLATALAMARQVKAAVPGVQTHFYASGITDSPDWTAAAAAHDIVAPAVGQCTPEAMERLKALGTRLWVYDCQAYGESLHPLAYYRLMPWMCWHYGIRGWSHFHWFNTSHGRPYRAWDGVEAQNLVYPSRPGMAPVLSRRYLALRAGHDDYRLLQAVAALAAAPSASPAGREPASAFLRAAPAEAMALSPRRRGYETGIEPGQPGDRLDRLREALVGHLAALLPPAGPLPCGWSATPAGGEVRVELPAAGLLSMRPWYDTGSGASVVSAVTAGTMRLPCPSEPAGERRWRLELRGDDGRLWLGSTFIPPQVSVDSTATHYSARVLNDGLRVAAAKFEPGLAWVSSGEAVEHWVEIDVGQPRRLAEIGLWWMTFTGLPQRTQVCWLDGEDWKPVSATPDWRPAAAAVESLRFEPVLTRRLRVRQAPSGGGRGGPNLMGLSEVEVR
;
A
#
# COMPACT_ATOMS: atom_id res chain seq x y z
N LEU A 1 -22.14 14.31 -26.18
CA LEU A 1 -20.78 14.16 -26.76
C LEU A 1 -20.81 12.94 -27.66
N THR A 2 -21.15 13.11 -28.94
CA THR A 2 -21.43 12.00 -29.89
C THR A 2 -20.50 12.01 -31.10
N GLY A 3 -19.32 12.65 -30.99
CA GLY A 3 -18.28 12.61 -32.02
C GLY A 3 -17.32 11.45 -31.82
N ASP A 4 -16.80 10.86 -32.90
CA ASP A 4 -15.72 9.87 -32.87
C ASP A 4 -14.43 10.51 -32.32
N PRO A 5 -13.96 10.12 -31.11
CA PRO A 5 -12.79 10.73 -30.48
C PRO A 5 -11.48 10.47 -31.26
N LEU A 6 -11.49 9.50 -32.18
CA LEU A 6 -10.35 9.18 -33.03
C LEU A 6 -10.40 9.90 -34.39
N ALA A 7 -11.45 10.67 -34.70
CA ALA A 7 -11.61 11.32 -35.99
C ALA A 7 -10.38 12.14 -36.44
N PRO A 8 -9.71 12.94 -35.57
CA PRO A 8 -8.50 13.66 -35.96
C PRO A 8 -7.33 12.72 -36.33
N GLY A 9 -7.10 11.67 -35.54
CA GLY A 9 -6.06 10.67 -35.82
C GLY A 9 -6.38 9.85 -37.07
N ARG A 10 -7.65 9.51 -37.29
CA ARG A 10 -8.12 8.82 -38.49
C ARG A 10 -7.98 9.70 -39.72
N ALA A 11 -8.15 11.01 -39.63
CA ALA A 11 -7.86 11.94 -40.72
C ALA A 11 -6.35 12.02 -41.02
N TRP A 12 -5.49 11.99 -39.99
CA TRP A 12 -4.03 12.01 -40.12
C TRP A 12 -3.46 10.79 -40.87
N VAL A 13 -4.08 9.62 -40.68
CA VAL A 13 -3.71 8.33 -41.33
C VAL A 13 -4.56 8.00 -42.56
N GLY A 14 -5.84 8.38 -42.58
CA GLY A 14 -6.86 7.87 -43.51
C GLY A 14 -6.67 8.25 -44.97
N ALA A 15 -5.79 9.19 -45.28
CA ALA A 15 -5.37 9.50 -46.65
C ALA A 15 -4.32 8.50 -47.20
N ILE A 16 -3.84 7.57 -46.39
CA ILE A 16 -2.80 6.59 -46.77
C ILE A 16 -3.47 5.35 -47.37
N GLY A 17 -3.33 5.20 -48.68
CA GLY A 17 -3.67 3.97 -49.39
C GLY A 17 -2.62 2.90 -49.12
N LEU A 18 -3.05 1.72 -48.66
CA LEU A 18 -2.21 0.52 -48.67
C LEU A 18 -2.30 -0.14 -50.06
N PRO A 19 -1.24 -0.77 -50.56
CA PRO A 19 -1.29 -1.47 -51.83
C PRO A 19 -2.30 -2.63 -51.75
N ALA A 20 -2.94 -3.01 -52.86
CA ALA A 20 -3.68 -4.27 -52.96
C ALA A 20 -2.66 -5.41 -53.04
N ARG A 21 -2.35 -6.03 -51.91
CA ARG A 21 -1.45 -7.18 -51.81
C ARG A 21 -1.96 -8.15 -50.75
N ASN A 22 -1.33 -9.30 -50.70
CA ASN A 22 -1.80 -10.50 -50.05
C ASN A 22 -2.24 -10.34 -48.57
N TYR A 23 -3.45 -10.79 -48.23
CA TYR A 23 -3.94 -10.90 -46.84
C TYR A 23 -3.48 -12.17 -46.11
N VAL A 24 -2.69 -13.02 -46.75
CA VAL A 24 -2.16 -14.28 -46.21
C VAL A 24 -0.73 -14.07 -45.70
N GLN A 25 -0.44 -14.46 -44.46
CA GLN A 25 0.96 -14.51 -43.97
C GLN A 25 1.71 -15.58 -44.71
N ASN A 26 2.96 -15.33 -45.12
CA ASN A 26 3.88 -16.41 -45.48
C ASN A 26 3.22 -17.43 -46.44
N GLY A 27 2.49 -16.93 -47.45
CA GLY A 27 1.69 -17.76 -48.36
C GLY A 27 2.53 -18.65 -49.29
N GLY A 28 3.81 -18.32 -49.43
CA GLY A 28 4.82 -19.13 -50.12
C GLY A 28 5.73 -19.91 -49.19
N PHE A 29 5.44 -19.98 -47.88
CA PHE A 29 6.14 -20.86 -46.92
C PHE A 29 7.67 -20.67 -46.77
N GLU A 30 8.21 -19.57 -47.29
CA GLU A 30 9.63 -19.19 -47.21
C GLU A 30 10.14 -19.07 -45.77
N GLN A 31 9.26 -18.68 -44.84
CA GLN A 31 9.54 -18.55 -43.40
C GLN A 31 9.10 -19.80 -42.62
N GLY A 32 9.04 -20.94 -43.30
CA GLY A 32 8.52 -22.18 -42.74
C GLY A 32 7.02 -22.11 -42.48
N LEU A 33 6.58 -22.44 -41.26
CA LEU A 33 5.17 -22.39 -40.86
C LEU A 33 4.82 -21.14 -40.03
N GLU A 34 5.66 -20.11 -40.03
CA GLU A 34 5.34 -18.86 -39.35
C GLU A 34 4.01 -18.28 -39.87
N GLY A 35 3.13 -17.90 -38.94
CA GLY A 35 1.76 -17.45 -39.23
C GLY A 35 0.72 -18.55 -39.42
N TRP A 36 1.12 -19.82 -39.51
CA TRP A 36 0.24 -20.98 -39.68
C TRP A 36 0.22 -21.86 -38.42
N SER A 37 -0.96 -22.38 -38.09
CA SER A 37 -1.16 -23.19 -36.88
C SER A 37 -1.86 -24.51 -37.19
N TRP A 38 -1.49 -25.56 -36.43
CA TRP A 38 -2.12 -26.87 -36.49
C TRP A 38 -3.35 -26.93 -35.59
N PHE A 39 -4.47 -27.52 -36.04
CA PHE A 39 -5.68 -27.64 -35.22
C PHE A 39 -5.68 -28.88 -34.32
N VAL A 40 -5.45 -30.06 -34.91
CA VAL A 40 -5.54 -31.34 -34.19
C VAL A 40 -4.33 -32.21 -34.47
N HIS A 41 -4.14 -32.58 -35.74
CA HIS A 41 -3.12 -33.55 -36.15
C HIS A 41 -2.10 -32.93 -37.09
N ARG A 42 -0.84 -33.31 -36.90
CA ARG A 42 0.31 -32.84 -37.69
C ARG A 42 0.68 -33.91 -38.71
N ALA A 43 0.25 -33.75 -39.95
CA ALA A 43 0.67 -34.61 -41.05
C ALA A 43 0.89 -33.77 -42.31
N GLY A 44 1.88 -34.13 -43.12
CA GLY A 44 2.46 -33.22 -44.12
C GLY A 44 3.69 -32.49 -43.60
N GLY A 45 4.27 -31.61 -44.43
CA GLY A 45 5.49 -30.90 -44.08
C GLY A 45 5.99 -29.95 -45.18
N LEU A 46 6.97 -29.13 -44.81
CA LEU A 46 7.64 -28.22 -45.74
C LEU A 46 8.54 -29.04 -46.68
N GLU A 47 8.43 -28.77 -47.98
CA GLU A 47 9.29 -29.36 -49.02
C GLU A 47 10.10 -28.25 -49.68
N ARG A 48 11.42 -28.38 -49.62
CA ARG A 48 12.37 -27.36 -50.12
C ARG A 48 12.86 -27.61 -51.55
N ASP A 49 12.62 -28.82 -52.07
CA ASP A 49 12.96 -29.19 -53.44
C ASP A 49 11.67 -29.29 -54.26
N GLY A 50 11.44 -28.32 -55.15
CA GLY A 50 10.30 -28.33 -56.07
C GLY A 50 9.08 -27.48 -55.68
N ALA A 51 9.31 -26.36 -54.99
CA ALA A 51 8.33 -25.27 -54.81
C ALA A 51 7.93 -24.64 -56.17
N ALA A 52 6.77 -24.00 -56.24
CA ALA A 52 6.30 -23.28 -57.43
C ALA A 52 6.98 -21.91 -57.55
N GLU A 53 7.16 -21.25 -56.42
CA GLU A 53 7.85 -19.97 -56.25
C GLU A 53 8.83 -20.10 -55.07
N GLY A 54 9.95 -19.38 -55.10
CA GLY A 54 10.87 -19.34 -53.95
C GLY A 54 11.52 -20.67 -53.56
N LEU A 55 11.66 -20.93 -52.25
CA LEU A 55 12.47 -22.00 -51.67
C LEU A 55 11.65 -23.10 -50.98
N ALA A 56 10.33 -22.92 -50.77
CA ALA A 56 9.54 -23.91 -50.04
C ALA A 56 8.08 -23.98 -50.50
N ALA A 57 7.51 -25.18 -50.47
CA ALA A 57 6.08 -25.39 -50.58
C ALA A 57 5.58 -26.25 -49.41
N PHE A 58 4.29 -26.18 -49.12
CA PHE A 58 3.70 -27.01 -48.08
C PHE A 58 3.03 -28.25 -48.68
N ARG A 59 3.49 -29.43 -48.28
CA ARG A 59 2.96 -30.72 -48.71
C ARG A 59 1.96 -31.26 -47.70
N LEU A 60 0.74 -31.53 -48.15
CA LEU A 60 -0.30 -32.27 -47.46
C LEU A 60 -0.32 -33.73 -47.94
N GLU A 61 -0.25 -34.67 -47.00
CA GLU A 61 -0.39 -36.10 -47.24
C GLU A 61 -0.82 -36.83 -45.96
N GLY A 62 -1.46 -37.99 -46.10
CA GLY A 62 -1.79 -38.85 -44.95
C GLY A 62 -2.91 -39.84 -45.24
N LEU A 63 -2.72 -41.10 -44.84
CA LEU A 63 -3.68 -42.22 -44.97
C LEU A 63 -4.22 -42.68 -43.60
N ASP A 64 -4.32 -41.77 -42.63
CA ASP A 64 -4.83 -42.10 -41.31
C ASP A 64 -6.39 -42.10 -41.33
N PRO A 65 -7.04 -43.22 -40.95
CA PRO A 65 -8.49 -43.39 -41.08
C PRO A 65 -9.32 -42.56 -40.10
N GLU A 66 -8.71 -42.03 -39.02
CA GLU A 66 -9.44 -41.31 -37.97
C GLU A 66 -9.06 -39.82 -37.88
N LYS A 67 -8.08 -39.36 -38.67
CA LYS A 67 -7.43 -38.06 -38.45
C LYS A 67 -7.54 -37.12 -39.65
N HIS A 68 -8.04 -35.93 -39.34
CA HIS A 68 -8.07 -34.78 -40.23
C HIS A 68 -6.80 -33.95 -40.06
N VAL A 69 -6.27 -33.42 -41.15
CA VAL A 69 -5.14 -32.49 -41.11
C VAL A 69 -5.67 -31.08 -41.33
N TYR A 70 -5.36 -30.16 -40.42
CA TYR A 70 -5.74 -28.76 -40.51
C TYR A 70 -4.50 -27.90 -40.26
N LEU A 71 -4.05 -27.19 -41.29
CA LEU A 71 -3.15 -26.05 -41.13
C LEU A 71 -3.94 -24.79 -41.44
N TYR A 72 -3.96 -23.80 -40.55
CA TYR A 72 -4.80 -22.63 -40.74
C TYR A 72 -4.13 -21.31 -40.34
N GLN A 73 -4.68 -20.21 -40.86
CA GLN A 73 -4.51 -18.86 -40.33
C GLN A 73 -5.86 -18.33 -39.85
N TYR A 74 -5.88 -17.73 -38.66
CA TYR A 74 -7.07 -17.11 -38.08
C TYR A 74 -7.12 -15.60 -38.35
N ARG A 75 -8.32 -15.01 -38.24
CA ARG A 75 -8.57 -13.57 -38.26
C ARG A 75 -8.07 -12.85 -39.51
N LEU A 76 -8.39 -13.41 -40.69
CA LEU A 76 -8.16 -12.69 -41.95
C LEU A 76 -8.99 -11.39 -41.95
N PRO A 77 -8.40 -10.23 -42.33
CA PRO A 77 -9.05 -8.93 -42.23
C PRO A 77 -9.99 -8.66 -43.43
N LEU A 78 -10.89 -9.60 -43.71
CA LEU A 78 -11.88 -9.48 -44.79
C LEU A 78 -13.11 -8.70 -44.29
N VAL A 79 -13.70 -7.89 -45.17
CA VAL A 79 -14.87 -7.06 -44.86
C VAL A 79 -16.11 -7.70 -45.50
N PRO A 80 -17.15 -8.04 -44.72
CA PRO A 80 -18.38 -8.59 -45.26
C PRO A 80 -18.96 -7.74 -46.40
N GLY A 81 -19.41 -8.41 -47.46
CA GLY A 81 -19.98 -7.75 -48.65
C GLY A 81 -18.97 -7.21 -49.66
N ARG A 82 -17.66 -7.26 -49.37
CA ARG A 82 -16.61 -6.96 -50.36
C ARG A 82 -16.19 -8.19 -51.14
N THR A 83 -15.75 -7.98 -52.38
CA THR A 83 -15.29 -9.04 -53.28
C THR A 83 -13.78 -9.26 -53.14
N TYR A 84 -13.38 -10.52 -53.01
CA TYR A 84 -12.02 -10.97 -52.87
C TYR A 84 -11.73 -12.15 -53.81
N THR A 85 -10.47 -12.36 -54.14
CA THR A 85 -10.00 -13.56 -54.85
C THR A 85 -8.99 -14.30 -53.99
N LEU A 86 -9.22 -15.60 -53.79
CA LEU A 86 -8.27 -16.56 -53.23
C LEU A 86 -7.53 -17.22 -54.40
N SER A 87 -6.20 -17.22 -54.39
CA SER A 87 -5.35 -17.89 -55.38
C SER A 87 -4.23 -18.69 -54.74
N ALA A 88 -3.76 -19.75 -55.41
CA ALA A 88 -2.59 -20.52 -55.00
C ALA A 88 -1.99 -21.25 -56.20
N GLN A 89 -0.69 -21.54 -56.14
CA GLN A 89 -0.09 -22.59 -56.95
C GLN A 89 -0.35 -23.93 -56.25
N MET A 90 -0.80 -24.92 -57.01
CA MET A 90 -1.07 -26.24 -56.47
C MET A 90 -0.51 -27.33 -57.39
N ARG A 91 0.09 -28.36 -56.81
CA ARG A 91 0.54 -29.59 -57.49
C ARG A 91 -0.11 -30.77 -56.78
N SER A 92 -0.50 -31.80 -57.52
CA SER A 92 -1.03 -33.04 -56.93
C SER A 92 -0.39 -34.26 -57.55
N ASP A 93 -0.31 -35.34 -56.77
CA ASP A 93 0.13 -36.64 -57.26
C ASP A 93 -0.67 -37.77 -56.60
N GLY A 94 -1.28 -38.62 -57.43
CA GLY A 94 -1.94 -39.85 -57.01
C GLY A 94 -3.20 -39.64 -56.16
N LEU A 95 -3.91 -38.52 -56.29
CA LEU A 95 -5.18 -38.31 -55.60
C LEU A 95 -6.30 -39.19 -56.16
N SER A 96 -7.28 -39.54 -55.33
CA SER A 96 -8.54 -40.09 -55.84
C SER A 96 -9.36 -38.97 -56.52
N GLN A 97 -10.27 -39.35 -57.42
CA GLN A 97 -11.20 -38.38 -58.01
C GLN A 97 -12.06 -37.69 -56.94
N ALA A 98 -12.49 -38.45 -55.91
CA ALA A 98 -13.24 -37.91 -54.78
C ALA A 98 -12.46 -36.85 -53.98
N ASN A 99 -11.13 -37.00 -53.87
CA ASN A 99 -10.26 -36.02 -53.19
C ASN A 99 -10.09 -34.74 -54.02
N CYS A 100 -10.17 -34.84 -55.35
CA CYS A 100 -10.17 -33.67 -56.23
C CYS A 100 -11.46 -32.85 -56.08
N ASP A 101 -12.59 -33.50 -55.77
CA ASP A 101 -13.89 -32.83 -55.65
C ASP A 101 -14.12 -32.13 -54.29
N PHE A 102 -13.40 -32.53 -53.24
CA PHE A 102 -13.60 -32.03 -51.87
C PHE A 102 -13.01 -30.63 -51.62
N GLY A 103 -11.82 -30.35 -52.16
CA GLY A 103 -11.09 -29.10 -51.94
C GLY A 103 -9.96 -29.18 -50.92
N VAL A 104 -8.98 -28.28 -51.04
CA VAL A 104 -7.73 -28.30 -50.27
C VAL A 104 -7.54 -27.01 -49.48
N LEU A 105 -7.76 -25.84 -50.10
CA LEU A 105 -7.68 -24.55 -49.42
C LEU A 105 -9.07 -23.96 -49.29
N PHE A 106 -9.43 -23.54 -48.08
CA PHE A 106 -10.74 -22.98 -47.76
C PHE A 106 -10.58 -21.64 -47.07
N VAL A 107 -11.24 -20.59 -47.57
CA VAL A 107 -11.55 -19.40 -46.77
C VAL A 107 -12.93 -19.62 -46.15
N ILE A 108 -12.99 -19.65 -44.84
CA ILE A 108 -14.19 -19.98 -44.06
C ILE A 108 -14.54 -18.83 -43.12
N ASN A 109 -15.81 -18.73 -42.72
CA ASN A 109 -16.21 -17.92 -41.58
C ASN A 109 -16.27 -18.75 -40.27
N HIS A 110 -16.40 -18.07 -39.13
CA HIS A 110 -16.62 -18.74 -37.84
C HIS A 110 -17.83 -19.70 -37.92
N GLY A 111 -17.62 -20.95 -37.50
CA GLY A 111 -18.62 -22.01 -37.58
C GLY A 111 -18.71 -22.74 -38.93
N TRP A 112 -17.81 -22.44 -39.89
CA TRP A 112 -17.73 -23.13 -41.19
C TRP A 112 -19.06 -23.15 -41.95
N THR A 113 -19.79 -22.04 -41.89
CA THR A 113 -21.15 -21.97 -42.48
C THR A 113 -21.12 -21.69 -43.98
N GLU A 114 -20.14 -20.92 -44.44
CA GLU A 114 -19.90 -20.62 -45.85
C GLU A 114 -18.40 -20.65 -46.13
N SER A 115 -17.99 -21.09 -47.33
CA SER A 115 -16.58 -21.20 -47.70
C SER A 115 -16.30 -20.86 -49.17
N ALA A 116 -15.16 -20.24 -49.43
CA ALA A 116 -14.53 -20.20 -50.76
C ALA A 116 -13.44 -21.27 -50.81
N VAL A 117 -13.34 -22.01 -51.92
CA VAL A 117 -12.50 -23.22 -51.99
C VAL A 117 -11.62 -23.25 -53.23
N LEU A 118 -10.35 -23.66 -53.06
CA LEU A 118 -9.50 -24.14 -54.16
C LEU A 118 -9.36 -25.65 -54.09
N LYS A 119 -9.52 -26.29 -55.24
CA LYS A 119 -9.49 -27.76 -55.37
C LYS A 119 -8.63 -28.19 -56.56
N PRO A 120 -7.89 -29.31 -56.44
CA PRO A 120 -7.16 -29.90 -57.57
C PRO A 120 -8.10 -30.22 -58.74
N THR A 121 -7.65 -29.97 -59.96
CA THR A 121 -8.46 -30.25 -61.17
C THR A 121 -8.25 -31.65 -61.73
N ALA A 122 -7.23 -32.37 -61.25
CA ALA A 122 -6.94 -33.75 -61.65
C ALA A 122 -6.21 -34.54 -60.53
N PRO A 123 -6.32 -35.88 -60.53
CA PRO A 123 -5.60 -36.79 -59.64
C PRO A 123 -4.09 -36.54 -59.52
N THR A 124 -3.44 -36.29 -60.64
CA THR A 124 -2.05 -35.84 -60.73
C THR A 124 -2.05 -34.60 -61.62
N MET A 125 -1.58 -33.47 -61.09
CA MET A 125 -1.48 -32.21 -61.81
C MET A 125 -0.13 -31.55 -61.55
N PRO A 126 0.54 -31.00 -62.58
CA PRO A 126 1.73 -30.18 -62.38
C PRO A 126 1.36 -28.90 -61.62
N TRP A 127 2.36 -28.11 -61.21
CA TRP A 127 2.13 -26.79 -60.63
C TRP A 127 1.19 -25.97 -61.51
N THR A 128 0.00 -25.70 -60.99
CA THR A 128 -1.09 -25.04 -61.69
C THR A 128 -1.61 -23.92 -60.81
N THR A 129 -1.78 -22.73 -61.38
CA THR A 129 -2.36 -21.59 -60.68
C THR A 129 -3.87 -21.77 -60.63
N LEU A 130 -4.41 -21.85 -59.42
CA LEU A 130 -5.83 -21.95 -59.16
C LEU A 130 -6.31 -20.66 -58.50
N GLN A 131 -7.53 -20.24 -58.81
CA GLN A 131 -8.17 -19.08 -58.18
C GLN A 131 -9.68 -19.30 -57.97
N ALA A 132 -10.22 -18.62 -56.97
CA ALA A 132 -11.65 -18.56 -56.66
C ALA A 132 -12.00 -17.15 -56.19
N THR A 133 -12.92 -16.50 -56.90
CA THR A 133 -13.49 -15.21 -56.51
C THR A 133 -14.71 -15.42 -55.62
N PHE A 134 -14.79 -14.68 -54.52
CA PHE A 134 -15.87 -14.77 -53.56
C PHE A 134 -16.21 -13.40 -52.99
N THR A 135 -17.45 -13.23 -52.53
CA THR A 135 -17.83 -12.08 -51.72
C THR A 135 -17.74 -12.50 -50.26
N ALA A 136 -17.02 -11.77 -49.42
CA ALA A 136 -16.86 -12.12 -48.01
C ALA A 136 -18.23 -12.18 -47.33
N PHE A 137 -18.60 -13.38 -46.86
CA PHE A 137 -19.94 -13.68 -46.38
C PHE A 137 -20.13 -13.21 -44.93
N PRO A 138 -21.33 -12.77 -44.50
CA PRO A 138 -21.57 -12.41 -43.11
C PRO A 138 -21.28 -13.57 -42.15
N THR A 139 -20.72 -13.28 -40.97
CA THR A 139 -20.53 -14.29 -39.93
C THR A 139 -21.84 -14.51 -39.18
N ARG A 140 -22.35 -15.75 -39.18
CA ARG A 140 -23.53 -16.15 -38.39
C ARG A 140 -23.05 -16.85 -37.11
N ASN A 141 -23.74 -16.67 -35.99
CA ASN A 141 -23.52 -17.39 -34.73
C ASN A 141 -22.28 -17.00 -33.89
N ARG A 142 -21.81 -15.74 -33.97
CA ARG A 142 -20.81 -15.22 -33.01
C ARG A 142 -21.48 -14.28 -31.99
N PRO A 143 -21.25 -14.43 -30.67
CA PRO A 143 -21.94 -13.64 -29.65
C PRO A 143 -21.68 -12.12 -29.70
N ASP A 144 -20.55 -11.70 -30.27
CA ASP A 144 -20.09 -10.31 -30.34
C ASP A 144 -20.40 -9.61 -31.68
N GLY A 145 -20.96 -10.33 -32.67
CA GLY A 145 -21.31 -9.81 -33.99
C GLY A 145 -20.14 -9.48 -34.93
N ASN A 146 -18.89 -9.72 -34.52
CA ASN A 146 -17.71 -9.38 -35.32
C ASN A 146 -17.42 -10.43 -36.40
N PRO A 147 -17.02 -10.02 -37.62
CA PRO A 147 -16.61 -10.95 -38.67
C PRO A 147 -15.32 -11.68 -38.29
N ASP A 148 -15.27 -12.99 -38.51
CA ASP A 148 -14.08 -13.80 -38.28
C ASP A 148 -13.92 -14.83 -39.39
N TYR A 149 -12.84 -14.67 -40.16
CA TYR A 149 -12.51 -15.50 -41.30
C TYR A 149 -11.17 -16.21 -41.09
N SER A 150 -11.08 -17.45 -41.56
CA SER A 150 -9.86 -18.25 -41.50
C SER A 150 -9.51 -18.82 -42.86
N LEU A 151 -8.22 -18.94 -43.14
CA LEU A 151 -7.72 -19.71 -44.27
C LEU A 151 -7.31 -21.08 -43.75
N VAL A 152 -7.82 -22.16 -44.35
CA VAL A 152 -7.60 -23.53 -43.90
C VAL A 152 -7.09 -24.35 -45.07
N ALA A 153 -5.89 -24.90 -44.92
CA ALA A 153 -5.40 -26.04 -45.67
C ALA A 153 -5.89 -27.32 -44.98
N TYR A 154 -6.77 -28.06 -45.66
CA TYR A 154 -7.46 -29.23 -45.12
C TYR A 154 -7.12 -30.50 -45.87
N TRP A 155 -6.86 -31.58 -45.13
CA TRP A 155 -6.76 -32.94 -45.67
C TRP A 155 -7.79 -33.86 -45.00
N PRO A 156 -8.68 -34.52 -45.77
CA PRO A 156 -9.68 -35.42 -45.20
C PRO A 156 -9.07 -36.76 -44.72
N PRO A 157 -9.71 -37.47 -43.79
CA PRO A 157 -9.33 -38.83 -43.41
C PRO A 157 -9.42 -39.77 -44.62
N ASN A 158 -8.65 -40.87 -44.60
CA ASN A 158 -8.64 -41.87 -45.68
C ASN A 158 -8.30 -41.32 -47.09
N SER A 159 -7.60 -40.19 -47.18
CA SER A 159 -7.27 -39.56 -48.47
C SER A 159 -5.91 -40.00 -48.99
N ALA A 160 -5.90 -40.81 -50.06
CA ALA A 160 -4.69 -41.21 -50.77
C ALA A 160 -4.11 -40.08 -51.65
N GLY A 161 -2.80 -40.10 -51.86
CA GLY A 161 -2.06 -39.14 -52.70
C GLY A 161 -1.41 -38.02 -51.91
N ARG A 162 -0.92 -37.00 -52.62
CA ARG A 162 -0.22 -35.83 -52.05
C ARG A 162 -0.66 -34.57 -52.77
N VAL A 163 -0.76 -33.46 -52.04
CA VAL A 163 -0.94 -32.12 -52.60
C VAL A 163 0.13 -31.19 -52.06
N TRP A 164 0.72 -30.39 -52.94
CA TRP A 164 1.58 -29.29 -52.56
C TRP A 164 0.86 -27.99 -52.84
N ILE A 165 0.92 -27.06 -51.89
CA ILE A 165 0.41 -25.70 -52.00
C ILE A 165 1.56 -24.72 -51.83
N ASP A 166 1.53 -23.66 -52.63
CA ASP A 166 2.52 -22.60 -52.64
C ASP A 166 1.89 -21.31 -53.20
N ALA A 167 2.55 -20.17 -53.03
CA ALA A 167 2.12 -18.86 -53.53
C ALA A 167 0.65 -18.52 -53.18
N VAL A 168 0.23 -18.88 -51.96
CA VAL A 168 -1.15 -18.70 -51.50
C VAL A 168 -1.42 -17.22 -51.24
N GLN A 169 -2.46 -16.68 -51.87
CA GLN A 169 -2.81 -15.27 -51.80
C GLN A 169 -4.31 -15.04 -51.66
N ILE A 170 -4.69 -14.04 -50.88
CA ILE A 170 -6.03 -13.47 -50.87
C ILE A 170 -5.89 -11.98 -51.13
N GLU A 171 -6.64 -11.44 -52.08
CA GLU A 171 -6.63 -10.01 -52.41
C GLU A 171 -8.04 -9.48 -52.68
N GLU A 172 -8.26 -8.18 -52.48
CA GLU A 172 -9.52 -7.51 -52.80
C GLU A 172 -9.61 -7.30 -54.32
N GLY A 173 -10.72 -7.71 -54.93
CA GLY A 173 -10.89 -7.73 -56.38
C GLY A 173 -11.60 -8.99 -56.86
N ASP A 174 -11.88 -9.03 -58.16
CA ASP A 174 -12.57 -10.15 -58.82
C ASP A 174 -11.64 -11.06 -59.63
N GLN A 175 -10.34 -10.76 -59.65
CA GLN A 175 -9.29 -11.51 -60.35
C GLN A 175 -7.99 -11.54 -59.53
N ALA A 176 -7.28 -12.67 -59.60
CA ALA A 176 -5.95 -12.80 -58.99
C ALA A 176 -4.88 -12.04 -59.80
N THR A 177 -3.94 -11.41 -59.09
CA THR A 177 -2.74 -10.79 -59.64
C THR A 177 -1.51 -11.72 -59.45
N PRO A 178 -0.35 -11.44 -60.09
CA PRO A 178 0.87 -12.20 -59.82
C PRO A 178 1.19 -12.23 -58.32
N TYR A 179 1.63 -13.40 -57.84
CA TYR A 179 1.86 -13.64 -56.42
C TYR A 179 2.76 -12.58 -55.79
N SER A 180 2.33 -12.08 -54.65
CA SER A 180 3.05 -11.13 -53.81
C SER A 180 3.29 -11.72 -52.43
N ALA A 181 4.56 -11.81 -52.04
CA ALA A 181 4.97 -12.15 -50.69
C ALA A 181 4.71 -11.03 -49.66
N VAL A 182 4.21 -9.85 -50.10
CA VAL A 182 3.87 -8.74 -49.20
C VAL A 182 2.58 -9.05 -48.45
N ASP A 183 2.70 -9.42 -47.18
CA ASP A 183 1.60 -9.54 -46.23
C ASP A 183 1.09 -8.14 -45.84
N LEU A 184 -0.21 -7.88 -46.01
CA LEU A 184 -0.84 -6.61 -45.63
C LEU A 184 -1.26 -6.49 -44.18
N ARG A 185 -1.35 -7.60 -43.44
CA ARG A 185 -1.93 -7.61 -42.09
C ARG A 185 -1.21 -6.67 -41.12
N PRO A 186 0.15 -6.60 -41.09
CA PRO A 186 0.85 -5.64 -40.23
C PRO A 186 0.55 -4.17 -40.59
N GLY A 187 0.46 -3.84 -41.89
CA GLY A 187 0.12 -2.50 -42.35
C GLY A 187 -1.29 -2.07 -41.96
N LEU A 188 -2.26 -3.00 -42.04
CA LEU A 188 -3.63 -2.75 -41.59
C LEU A 188 -3.72 -2.55 -40.07
N ALA A 189 -3.05 -3.40 -39.28
CA ALA A 189 -3.01 -3.27 -37.83
C ALA A 189 -2.36 -1.94 -37.40
N LEU A 190 -1.28 -1.53 -38.07
CA LEU A 190 -0.65 -0.23 -37.84
C LEU A 190 -1.62 0.92 -38.17
N ARG A 191 -2.30 0.85 -39.32
CA ARG A 191 -3.29 1.86 -39.75
C ARG A 191 -4.44 2.04 -38.76
N GLU A 192 -4.83 0.98 -38.07
CA GLU A 192 -5.90 1.00 -37.07
C GLU A 192 -5.45 1.61 -35.73
N ARG A 193 -4.25 1.27 -35.25
CA ARG A 193 -3.74 1.68 -33.92
C ARG A 193 -3.04 3.05 -33.91
N LEU A 194 -2.33 3.38 -34.99
CA LEU A 194 -1.54 4.61 -35.11
C LEU A 194 -2.36 5.92 -34.92
N PRO A 195 -3.63 6.02 -35.37
CA PRO A 195 -4.53 7.13 -35.02
C PRO A 195 -4.67 7.37 -33.51
N GLY A 196 -4.78 6.30 -32.71
CA GLY A 196 -4.93 6.39 -31.27
C GLY A 196 -3.66 6.90 -30.59
N LEU A 197 -2.48 6.55 -31.11
CA LEU A 197 -1.20 7.12 -30.64
C LEU A 197 -1.13 8.64 -30.92
N ALA A 198 -1.51 9.07 -32.13
CA ALA A 198 -1.48 10.50 -32.50
C ALA A 198 -2.40 11.37 -31.63
N VAL A 199 -3.62 10.92 -31.36
CA VAL A 199 -4.56 11.64 -30.48
C VAL A 199 -4.01 11.75 -29.06
N ARG A 200 -3.41 10.67 -28.53
CA ARG A 200 -2.79 10.67 -27.19
C ARG A 200 -1.55 11.58 -27.12
N LEU A 201 -0.74 11.67 -28.18
CA LEU A 201 0.40 12.58 -28.27
C LEU A 201 -0.01 14.04 -28.18
N GLU A 202 -1.05 14.42 -28.92
CA GLU A 202 -1.56 15.80 -28.90
C GLU A 202 -2.15 16.16 -27.53
N ALA A 203 -2.92 15.25 -26.94
CA ALA A 203 -3.43 15.42 -25.57
C ALA A 203 -2.31 15.58 -24.55
N ALA A 204 -1.20 14.85 -24.69
CA ALA A 204 -0.04 14.99 -23.82
C ALA A 204 0.64 16.36 -23.97
N ARG A 205 0.83 16.84 -25.20
CA ARG A 205 1.40 18.17 -25.48
C ARG A 205 0.56 19.29 -24.90
N GLN A 206 -0.76 19.22 -25.04
CA GLN A 206 -1.69 20.22 -24.50
C GLN A 206 -1.65 20.27 -22.97
N ALA A 207 -1.65 19.11 -22.31
CA ALA A 207 -1.63 19.06 -20.86
C ALA A 207 -0.29 19.48 -20.25
N GLN A 208 0.84 19.23 -20.93
CA GLN A 208 2.15 19.72 -20.50
C GLN A 208 2.23 21.25 -20.42
N ALA A 209 1.41 21.98 -21.19
CA ALA A 209 1.32 23.44 -21.09
C ALA A 209 0.80 23.93 -19.74
N ALA A 210 -0.03 23.14 -19.04
CA ALA A 210 -0.59 23.50 -17.72
C ALA A 210 0.46 23.56 -16.60
N PHE A 211 1.66 23.08 -16.86
CA PHE A 211 2.75 22.99 -15.88
C PHE A 211 4.04 23.66 -16.37
N SER A 212 3.95 24.61 -17.31
CA SER A 212 5.08 25.16 -18.06
C SER A 212 6.25 25.73 -17.23
N GLU A 213 6.03 26.04 -15.95
CA GLU A 213 7.04 26.60 -15.05
C GLU A 213 7.91 25.54 -14.34
N VAL A 214 7.63 24.25 -14.50
CA VAL A 214 8.36 23.16 -13.83
C VAL A 214 9.57 22.71 -14.68
N PRO A 215 10.82 22.87 -14.19
CA PRO A 215 12.03 22.55 -14.98
C PRO A 215 12.11 21.10 -15.47
N LEU A 216 11.68 20.14 -14.64
CA LEU A 216 11.64 18.71 -14.98
C LEU A 216 10.79 18.42 -16.23
N LEU A 217 9.78 19.24 -16.52
CA LEU A 217 8.89 19.00 -17.65
C LEU A 217 9.52 19.32 -19.00
N ALA A 218 10.62 20.07 -19.05
CA ALA A 218 11.39 20.24 -20.28
C ALA A 218 12.00 18.91 -20.76
N ALA A 219 12.38 18.01 -19.85
CA ALA A 219 12.86 16.68 -20.20
C ALA A 219 11.72 15.79 -20.74
N LEU A 220 10.58 15.75 -20.04
CA LEU A 220 9.42 14.97 -20.46
C LEU A 220 8.82 15.47 -21.78
N ARG A 221 8.87 16.78 -22.05
CA ARG A 221 8.46 17.34 -23.34
C ARG A 221 9.34 16.84 -24.48
N ARG A 222 10.66 16.79 -24.28
CA ARG A 222 11.59 16.22 -25.28
C ARG A 222 11.31 14.75 -25.55
N GLU A 223 10.93 13.97 -24.53
CA GLU A 223 10.52 12.57 -24.73
C GLU A 223 9.24 12.46 -25.56
N VAL A 224 8.19 13.24 -25.23
CA VAL A 224 6.94 13.27 -26.01
C VAL A 224 7.20 13.69 -27.45
N ASP A 225 8.07 14.68 -27.68
CA ASP A 225 8.47 15.10 -29.02
C ASP A 225 9.26 14.02 -29.77
N GLY A 226 10.10 13.26 -29.07
CA GLY A 226 10.78 12.09 -29.63
C GLY A 226 9.80 10.99 -30.05
N VAL A 227 8.80 10.69 -29.23
CA VAL A 227 7.72 9.74 -29.58
C VAL A 227 6.92 10.25 -30.78
N ALA A 228 6.62 11.55 -30.82
CA ALA A 228 5.91 12.15 -31.96
C ALA A 228 6.71 12.05 -33.27
N ALA A 229 8.03 12.27 -33.23
CA ALA A 229 8.89 12.04 -34.38
C ALA A 229 8.89 10.57 -34.82
N GLY A 230 8.90 9.62 -33.88
CA GLY A 230 8.76 8.20 -34.16
C GLY A 230 7.41 7.82 -34.78
N ALA A 231 6.32 8.45 -34.33
CA ALA A 231 4.99 8.25 -34.89
C ALA A 231 4.87 8.79 -36.33
N GLU A 232 5.47 9.95 -36.62
CA GLU A 232 5.56 10.47 -37.99
C GLU A 232 6.40 9.54 -38.88
N ALA A 233 7.52 9.00 -38.39
CA ALA A 233 8.30 8.01 -39.14
C ALA A 233 7.50 6.74 -39.45
N LEU A 234 6.73 6.22 -38.47
CA LEU A 234 5.83 5.08 -38.69
C LEU A 234 4.75 5.38 -39.74
N ARG A 235 4.23 6.61 -39.75
CA ARG A 235 3.27 7.07 -40.76
C ARG A 235 3.90 7.14 -42.15
N ASP A 236 5.13 7.61 -42.26
CA ASP A 236 5.87 7.67 -43.53
C ASP A 236 6.26 6.28 -44.04
N ASP A 237 6.57 5.34 -43.15
CA ASP A 237 6.78 3.94 -43.52
C ASP A 237 5.47 3.27 -43.95
N LEU A 238 4.34 3.59 -43.30
CA LEU A 238 3.02 3.13 -43.73
C LEU A 238 2.66 3.65 -45.13
N ARG A 239 3.05 4.88 -45.49
CA ARG A 239 2.89 5.43 -46.86
C ARG A 239 3.68 4.67 -47.91
N ARG A 240 4.85 4.16 -47.53
CA ARG A 240 5.76 3.42 -48.43
C ARG A 240 5.73 1.92 -48.18
N TYR A 241 4.65 1.38 -47.60
CA TYR A 241 4.57 -0.02 -47.15
C TYR A 241 4.95 -1.05 -48.23
N ALA A 242 4.60 -0.78 -49.49
CA ALA A 242 4.93 -1.61 -50.65
C ALA A 242 6.44 -1.71 -50.93
N GLU A 243 7.21 -0.69 -50.56
CA GLU A 243 8.65 -0.53 -50.84
C GLU A 243 9.52 -1.10 -49.71
N LEU A 244 8.94 -1.34 -48.54
CA LEU A 244 9.64 -1.88 -47.37
C LEU A 244 10.12 -3.32 -47.62
N SER A 245 11.28 -3.67 -47.04
CA SER A 245 11.71 -5.06 -46.99
C SER A 245 10.80 -5.87 -46.05
N PRO A 246 10.77 -7.22 -46.14
CA PRO A 246 10.03 -8.05 -45.17
C PRO A 246 10.42 -7.73 -43.71
N ALA A 247 11.72 -7.62 -43.43
CA ALA A 247 12.22 -7.32 -42.09
C ALA A 247 11.75 -5.95 -41.56
N ASP A 248 11.70 -4.92 -42.42
CA ASP A 248 11.21 -3.59 -42.03
C ASP A 248 9.71 -3.61 -41.69
N ARG A 249 8.91 -4.38 -42.43
CA ARG A 249 7.46 -4.53 -42.16
C ARG A 249 7.21 -5.24 -40.85
N ASP A 250 7.97 -6.30 -40.57
CA ASP A 250 7.89 -7.05 -39.32
C ASP A 250 8.29 -6.16 -38.12
N GLY A 251 9.20 -5.21 -38.33
CA GLY A 251 9.63 -4.24 -37.33
C GLY A 251 8.65 -3.10 -37.01
N LEU A 252 7.60 -2.89 -37.81
CA LEU A 252 6.66 -1.76 -37.62
C LEU A 252 5.83 -1.87 -36.35
N MET A 253 5.28 -3.05 -36.05
CA MET A 253 4.45 -3.28 -34.87
C MET A 253 5.24 -3.15 -33.56
N PRO A 254 6.44 -3.76 -33.43
CA PRO A 254 7.32 -3.52 -32.28
C PRO A 254 7.67 -2.03 -32.08
N ARG A 255 7.92 -1.29 -33.17
CA ARG A 255 8.18 0.16 -33.09
C ARG A 255 6.96 0.95 -32.61
N LEU A 256 5.76 0.61 -33.05
CA LEU A 256 4.52 1.20 -32.54
C LEU A 256 4.34 0.91 -31.05
N GLU A 257 4.53 -0.35 -30.64
CA GLU A 257 4.38 -0.77 -29.24
C GLU A 257 5.41 -0.08 -28.33
N ALA A 258 6.65 0.06 -28.79
CA ALA A 258 7.67 0.84 -28.12
C ALA A 258 7.28 2.32 -27.99
N ALA A 259 6.72 2.92 -29.04
CA ALA A 259 6.24 4.31 -29.01
C ALA A 259 5.06 4.50 -28.04
N GLU A 260 4.11 3.56 -28.01
CA GLU A 260 2.99 3.56 -27.08
C GLU A 260 3.44 3.39 -25.63
N ALA A 261 4.39 2.47 -25.37
CA ALA A 261 4.98 2.29 -24.05
C ALA A 261 5.77 3.54 -23.60
N ALA A 262 6.55 4.14 -24.50
CA ALA A 262 7.28 5.37 -24.23
C ALA A 262 6.33 6.53 -23.89
N LEU A 263 5.23 6.70 -24.64
CA LEU A 263 4.21 7.70 -24.31
C LEU A 263 3.50 7.40 -22.99
N ALA A 264 3.12 6.14 -22.75
CA ALA A 264 2.47 5.72 -21.51
C ALA A 264 3.35 5.99 -20.28
N SER A 265 4.66 5.89 -20.45
CA SER A 265 5.67 6.24 -19.46
C SER A 265 5.81 7.76 -19.31
N ALA A 266 5.89 8.52 -20.40
CA ALA A 266 6.12 9.97 -20.38
C ALA A 266 4.89 10.81 -19.96
N ARG A 267 3.68 10.25 -20.04
CA ARG A 267 2.42 10.96 -19.72
C ARG A 267 2.09 11.04 -18.23
N SER A 268 2.83 10.36 -17.36
CA SER A 268 2.60 10.39 -15.92
C SER A 268 3.90 10.35 -15.14
N LEU A 269 3.97 11.15 -14.08
CA LEU A 269 5.06 11.11 -13.11
C LEU A 269 4.50 10.61 -11.78
N VAL A 270 5.17 9.64 -11.15
CA VAL A 270 4.79 9.13 -9.82
C VAL A 270 6.00 9.22 -8.91
N TRP A 271 5.82 9.80 -7.71
CA TRP A 271 6.87 9.92 -6.71
C TRP A 271 6.32 9.90 -5.29
N VAL A 272 7.21 9.64 -4.33
CA VAL A 272 6.90 9.74 -2.90
C VAL A 272 7.15 11.18 -2.44
N SER A 273 6.22 11.71 -1.66
CA SER A 273 6.22 13.10 -1.21
C SER A 273 5.72 13.20 0.25
N PRO A 274 5.95 14.33 0.95
CA PRO A 274 5.47 14.52 2.32
C PRO A 274 3.94 14.47 2.41
N ALA A 275 3.40 13.64 3.31
CA ALA A 275 1.96 13.46 3.49
C ALA A 275 1.25 14.65 4.15
N HIS A 276 2.00 15.52 4.85
CA HIS A 276 1.40 16.61 5.63
C HIS A 276 1.35 17.93 4.87
N LEU A 277 1.92 18.02 3.66
CA LEU A 277 1.90 19.25 2.86
C LEU A 277 0.59 19.36 2.05
N PRO A 278 -0.03 20.55 1.98
CA PRO A 278 -1.09 20.81 1.00
C PRO A 278 -0.59 20.54 -0.43
N LEU A 279 -1.49 20.12 -1.33
CA LEU A 279 -1.11 19.70 -2.67
C LEU A 279 -0.38 20.78 -3.48
N GLY A 280 -0.73 22.06 -3.27
CA GLY A 280 -0.08 23.20 -3.93
C GLY A 280 1.35 23.49 -3.45
N GLU A 281 1.77 22.89 -2.33
CA GLU A 281 3.09 23.05 -1.73
C GLU A 281 3.97 21.80 -1.89
N VAL A 282 3.45 20.73 -2.49
CA VAL A 282 4.20 19.50 -2.72
C VAL A 282 5.36 19.80 -3.69
N PRO A 283 6.62 19.55 -3.28
CA PRO A 283 7.76 19.80 -4.16
C PRO A 283 7.75 18.81 -5.32
N TRP A 284 8.08 19.31 -6.51
CA TRP A 284 8.38 18.49 -7.67
C TRP A 284 9.75 17.83 -7.49
N PRO A 285 9.94 16.58 -7.94
CA PRO A 285 11.25 15.97 -7.90
C PRO A 285 12.21 16.69 -8.84
N ALA A 286 13.49 16.79 -8.46
CA ALA A 286 14.51 17.46 -9.27
C ALA A 286 14.76 16.75 -10.61
N GLU A 287 14.66 15.42 -10.59
CA GLU A 287 14.84 14.53 -11.73
C GLU A 287 13.70 13.51 -11.80
N ARG A 288 13.53 12.86 -12.95
CA ARG A 288 12.51 11.82 -13.11
C ARG A 288 12.90 10.60 -12.26
N PRO A 289 12.04 10.15 -11.34
CA PRO A 289 12.29 8.89 -10.62
C PRO A 289 12.28 7.74 -11.61
N SER A 290 13.36 6.97 -11.67
CA SER A 290 13.43 5.73 -12.47
C SER A 290 12.49 4.66 -11.92
N SER A 291 12.43 4.55 -10.58
CA SER A 291 11.45 3.78 -9.83
C SER A 291 11.22 4.43 -8.46
N PRO A 292 10.03 4.94 -8.13
CA PRO A 292 9.76 5.45 -6.79
C PRO A 292 9.80 4.30 -5.76
N VAL A 293 10.69 4.40 -4.77
CA VAL A 293 10.84 3.43 -3.67
C VAL A 293 10.49 4.10 -2.36
N VAL A 294 9.74 3.38 -1.51
CA VAL A 294 9.54 3.73 -0.10
C VAL A 294 10.55 2.95 0.72
N SER A 295 11.53 3.61 1.32
CA SER A 295 12.49 2.99 2.24
C SER A 295 12.40 3.67 3.58
N LEU A 296 12.02 2.90 4.61
CA LEU A 296 11.78 3.43 5.95
C LEU A 296 12.49 2.57 6.99
N THR A 297 13.12 3.23 7.96
CA THR A 297 13.49 2.59 9.23
C THR A 297 12.59 3.16 10.32
N CYS A 298 11.97 2.29 11.09
CA CYS A 298 10.98 2.63 12.11
C CYS A 298 11.22 1.82 13.39
N VAL A 299 10.45 2.14 14.42
CA VAL A 299 10.35 1.37 15.68
C VAL A 299 8.91 0.90 15.89
N GLN A 300 8.70 -0.12 16.72
CA GLN A 300 7.35 -0.66 16.95
C GLN A 300 6.45 0.37 17.67
N GLY A 301 5.24 0.59 17.18
CA GLY A 301 4.26 1.53 17.74
C GLY A 301 4.38 2.97 17.21
N GLU A 302 5.04 3.15 16.07
CA GLU A 302 5.18 4.40 15.32
C GLU A 302 4.20 4.42 14.13
N HIS A 303 3.68 5.59 13.78
CA HIS A 303 3.00 5.80 12.50
C HIS A 303 3.90 6.57 11.52
N ARG A 304 4.02 6.05 10.30
CA ARG A 304 4.69 6.75 9.18
C ARG A 304 3.69 7.09 8.10
N ASP A 305 3.44 8.39 7.96
CA ASP A 305 2.61 8.91 6.88
C ASP A 305 3.49 9.34 5.70
N LEU A 306 3.15 8.89 4.49
CA LEU A 306 3.77 9.32 3.25
C LEU A 306 2.71 9.47 2.16
N ALA A 307 3.01 10.24 1.12
CA ALA A 307 2.09 10.44 0.02
C ALA A 307 2.67 9.97 -1.30
N ILE A 308 1.88 9.21 -2.05
CA ILE A 308 2.14 8.88 -3.45
C ILE A 308 1.50 9.99 -4.29
N THR A 309 2.33 10.84 -4.88
CA THR A 309 1.87 11.92 -5.75
C THR A 309 2.01 11.52 -7.21
N ILE A 310 0.96 11.80 -7.98
CA ILE A 310 0.81 11.47 -9.38
C ILE A 310 0.58 12.78 -10.13
N ALA A 311 1.47 13.14 -11.04
CA ALA A 311 1.20 14.18 -12.03
C ALA A 311 0.78 13.50 -13.33
N HIS A 312 -0.46 13.70 -13.76
CA HIS A 312 -0.92 13.17 -15.04
C HIS A 312 -0.94 14.27 -16.09
N LEU A 313 -0.10 14.10 -17.10
CA LEU A 313 0.20 15.07 -18.15
C LEU A 313 -0.64 14.79 -19.40
N THR A 314 -1.94 14.48 -19.24
CA THR A 314 -2.88 14.42 -20.37
C THR A 314 -4.18 15.17 -20.05
N THR A 315 -4.99 15.42 -21.09
CA THR A 315 -6.27 16.14 -20.97
C THR A 315 -7.43 15.28 -20.48
N ALA A 316 -7.23 13.96 -20.31
CA ALA A 316 -8.25 13.03 -19.82
C ALA A 316 -7.76 12.33 -18.55
N GLY A 317 -8.57 12.37 -17.49
CA GLY A 317 -8.32 11.58 -16.28
C GLY A 317 -8.72 10.13 -16.48
N PHE A 318 -8.36 9.29 -15.53
CA PHE A 318 -8.77 7.89 -15.52
C PHE A 318 -8.86 7.32 -14.11
N PRO A 319 -9.75 6.35 -13.87
CA PRO A 319 -9.73 5.58 -12.64
C PRO A 319 -8.55 4.61 -12.64
N ALA A 320 -7.77 4.63 -11.57
CA ALA A 320 -6.69 3.71 -11.29
C ALA A 320 -7.05 2.84 -10.06
N ARG A 321 -6.39 1.70 -9.92
CA ARG A 321 -6.43 0.85 -8.72
C ARG A 321 -5.09 0.90 -8.02
N LEU A 322 -5.07 1.22 -6.74
CA LEU A 322 -3.97 0.97 -5.81
C LEU A 322 -4.16 -0.41 -5.19
N ALA A 323 -3.34 -1.38 -5.61
CA ALA A 323 -3.23 -2.68 -4.96
C ALA A 323 -2.21 -2.60 -3.81
N ILE A 324 -2.66 -2.93 -2.61
CA ILE A 324 -1.81 -3.04 -1.41
C ILE A 324 -1.59 -4.54 -1.17
N PRO A 325 -0.37 -5.08 -1.31
CA PRO A 325 -0.11 -6.48 -1.08
C PRO A 325 0.11 -6.78 0.41
N ALA A 326 0.22 -8.06 0.74
CA ALA A 326 0.75 -8.47 2.04
C ALA A 326 2.19 -7.97 2.24
N LEU A 327 2.52 -7.59 3.46
CA LEU A 327 3.87 -7.21 3.87
C LEU A 327 4.63 -8.47 4.29
N TYR A 328 5.76 -8.74 3.63
CA TYR A 328 6.53 -9.96 3.86
C TYR A 328 7.83 -9.66 4.59
N SER A 329 8.15 -10.43 5.63
CA SER A 329 9.47 -10.43 6.26
C SER A 329 10.23 -11.70 5.89
N PRO A 330 11.28 -11.62 5.06
CA PRO A 330 12.11 -12.77 4.72
C PRO A 330 12.79 -13.39 5.93
N GLY A 331 13.29 -12.55 6.85
CA GLY A 331 14.00 -13.00 8.05
C GLY A 331 13.09 -13.71 9.07
N LEU A 332 11.80 -13.36 9.11
CA LEU A 332 10.82 -13.98 10.00
C LEU A 332 9.94 -15.02 9.31
N ALA A 333 10.05 -15.19 7.98
CA ALA A 333 9.10 -15.98 7.20
C ALA A 333 7.64 -15.63 7.55
N LEU A 334 7.34 -14.34 7.61
CA LEU A 334 6.06 -13.80 8.07
C LEU A 334 5.41 -12.98 6.96
N SER A 335 4.17 -13.31 6.61
CA SER A 335 3.35 -12.52 5.68
C SER A 335 2.17 -11.91 6.45
N LEU A 336 2.00 -10.59 6.37
CA LEU A 336 0.95 -9.87 7.06
C LEU A 336 -0.01 -9.26 6.04
N PRO A 337 -1.32 -9.44 6.19
CA PRO A 337 -2.29 -8.91 5.23
C PRO A 337 -2.32 -7.36 5.28
N PRO A 338 -2.73 -6.70 4.19
CA PRO A 338 -2.70 -5.25 4.02
C PRO A 338 -3.22 -4.44 5.22
N GLU A 339 -4.38 -4.83 5.75
CA GLU A 339 -5.08 -4.15 6.84
C GLU A 339 -4.33 -4.15 8.18
N ARG A 340 -3.25 -4.93 8.30
CA ARG A 340 -2.43 -5.02 9.52
C ARG A 340 -1.27 -4.03 9.55
N TRP A 341 -0.91 -3.42 8.43
CA TRP A 341 0.31 -2.61 8.35
C TRP A 341 0.14 -1.29 7.60
N LEU A 342 -0.87 -1.14 6.74
CA LEU A 342 -1.07 0.08 5.95
C LEU A 342 -2.54 0.44 5.79
N THR A 343 -2.84 1.72 6.02
CA THR A 343 -4.11 2.35 5.63
C THR A 343 -3.84 3.37 4.53
N ALA A 344 -4.64 3.35 3.47
CA ALA A 344 -4.55 4.33 2.38
C ALA A 344 -5.74 5.29 2.44
N TYR A 345 -5.54 6.53 2.02
CA TYR A 345 -6.53 7.60 2.01
C TYR A 345 -6.53 8.31 0.66
N THR A 346 -7.72 8.61 0.14
CA THR A 346 -7.85 9.51 -1.02
C THR A 346 -7.76 10.96 -0.58
N VAL A 347 -7.32 11.82 -1.49
CA VAL A 347 -7.16 13.26 -1.23
C VAL A 347 -8.11 14.04 -2.15
N PRO A 348 -9.40 14.16 -1.79
CA PRO A 348 -10.36 14.92 -2.59
C PRO A 348 -10.01 16.42 -2.60
N ARG A 349 -10.37 17.07 -3.71
CA ARG A 349 -10.32 18.52 -3.86
C ARG A 349 -11.69 19.09 -3.50
N LEU A 350 -11.77 19.79 -2.38
CA LEU A 350 -13.01 20.39 -1.91
C LEU A 350 -12.88 21.91 -1.86
N ARG A 351 -14.01 22.62 -1.91
CA ARG A 351 -14.02 24.06 -1.59
C ARG A 351 -14.15 24.21 -0.09
N GLY A 352 -13.26 25.00 0.51
CA GLY A 352 -13.29 25.25 1.95
C GLY A 352 -14.59 25.94 2.38
N HIS A 353 -15.03 25.67 3.59
CA HIS A 353 -16.19 26.34 4.17
C HIS A 353 -15.91 27.84 4.38
N ALA A 354 -14.78 28.14 5.02
CA ALA A 354 -14.37 29.51 5.33
C ALA A 354 -13.80 30.28 4.12
N ARG A 355 -13.26 29.53 3.17
CA ARG A 355 -12.59 30.02 1.96
C ARG A 355 -13.14 29.29 0.75
N PRO A 356 -14.39 29.60 0.33
CA PRO A 356 -15.03 28.93 -0.81
C PRO A 356 -14.32 29.22 -2.14
N ASP A 357 -13.45 30.23 -2.17
CA ASP A 357 -12.54 30.57 -3.26
C ASP A 357 -11.33 29.64 -3.37
N LEU A 358 -10.97 28.92 -2.30
CA LEU A 358 -9.79 28.06 -2.24
C LEU A 358 -10.17 26.58 -2.38
N VAL A 359 -9.37 25.84 -3.15
CA VAL A 359 -9.40 24.39 -3.20
C VAL A 359 -8.54 23.83 -2.08
N CYS A 360 -9.15 23.10 -1.16
CA CYS A 360 -8.53 22.44 -0.03
C CYS A 360 -8.34 20.94 -0.30
N THR A 361 -7.26 20.37 0.24
CA THR A 361 -6.89 18.94 0.15
C THR A 361 -6.63 18.34 1.55
N ASP A 362 -7.39 18.81 2.54
CA ASP A 362 -7.25 18.46 3.95
C ASP A 362 -8.00 17.18 4.38
N PRO A 363 -9.26 16.89 3.96
CA PRO A 363 -9.91 15.65 4.38
C PRO A 363 -9.26 14.44 3.72
N LEU A 364 -9.13 13.37 4.50
CA LEU A 364 -8.48 12.11 4.15
C LEU A 364 -9.45 10.95 4.39
N PRO A 365 -10.46 10.76 3.54
CA PRO A 365 -11.29 9.56 3.58
C PRO A 365 -10.46 8.32 3.27
N GLU A 366 -10.69 7.25 4.04
CA GLU A 366 -10.06 5.96 3.81
C GLU A 366 -10.43 5.41 2.42
N LEU A 367 -9.42 4.89 1.73
CA LEU A 367 -9.57 4.23 0.45
C LEU A 367 -10.29 2.90 0.66
N GLY A 368 -11.42 2.71 -0.03
CA GLY A 368 -12.19 1.47 0.09
C GLY A 368 -11.43 0.22 -0.38
N PRO A 369 -11.96 -0.99 -0.12
CA PRO A 369 -11.28 -2.26 -0.39
C PRO A 369 -10.97 -2.50 -1.88
N ASP A 370 -11.71 -1.83 -2.78
CA ASP A 370 -11.46 -1.89 -4.22
C ASP A 370 -10.19 -1.13 -4.65
N GLY A 371 -9.69 -0.23 -3.79
CA GLY A 371 -8.46 0.53 -4.02
C GLY A 371 -8.58 1.59 -5.12
N ILE A 372 -9.78 2.09 -5.42
CA ILE A 372 -10.02 2.97 -6.58
C ILE A 372 -9.57 4.40 -6.29
N VAL A 373 -8.68 4.91 -7.14
CA VAL A 373 -8.12 6.26 -7.11
C VAL A 373 -8.45 6.98 -8.41
N GLU A 374 -8.98 8.20 -8.34
CA GLU A 374 -9.21 9.03 -9.51
C GLU A 374 -7.95 9.84 -9.88
N VAL A 375 -7.31 9.50 -11.00
CA VAL A 375 -6.17 10.25 -11.54
C VAL A 375 -6.70 11.39 -12.39
N LEU A 376 -6.46 12.62 -11.95
CA LEU A 376 -7.06 13.82 -12.54
C LEU A 376 -6.26 14.28 -13.79
N PRO A 377 -6.94 14.80 -14.83
CA PRO A 377 -6.26 15.34 -16.01
C PRO A 377 -5.55 16.66 -15.68
N ALA A 378 -4.36 16.84 -16.26
CA ALA A 378 -3.56 18.06 -16.15
C ALA A 378 -3.45 18.60 -14.71
N ALA A 379 -3.38 17.70 -13.72
CA ALA A 379 -3.37 18.06 -12.32
C ALA A 379 -2.55 17.06 -11.49
N LEU A 380 -2.18 17.47 -10.28
CA LEU A 380 -1.68 16.55 -9.27
C LEU A 380 -2.83 15.76 -8.62
N THR A 381 -2.66 14.46 -8.50
CA THR A 381 -3.44 13.57 -7.64
C THR A 381 -2.52 13.07 -6.53
N GLN A 382 -3.05 12.90 -5.32
CA GLN A 382 -2.30 12.34 -4.21
C GLN A 382 -3.09 11.22 -3.53
N VAL A 383 -2.39 10.17 -3.12
CA VAL A 383 -2.88 9.15 -2.20
C VAL A 383 -1.98 9.21 -0.97
N VAL A 384 -2.56 9.43 0.21
CA VAL A 384 -1.81 9.39 1.47
C VAL A 384 -1.86 7.96 1.99
N VAL A 385 -0.74 7.42 2.43
CA VAL A 385 -0.67 6.12 3.09
C VAL A 385 -0.05 6.29 4.47
N SER A 386 -0.64 5.63 5.46
CA SER A 386 -0.21 5.60 6.86
C SER A 386 0.22 4.17 7.18
N ILE A 387 1.51 3.97 7.40
CA ILE A 387 2.07 2.70 7.86
C ILE A 387 1.98 2.65 9.39
N ASP A 388 1.29 1.64 9.92
CA ASP A 388 1.20 1.37 11.36
C ASP A 388 2.13 0.22 11.73
N THR A 389 3.13 0.50 12.58
CA THR A 389 4.09 -0.50 13.02
C THR A 389 3.72 -1.17 14.34
N GLY A 390 2.59 -0.82 14.96
CA GLY A 390 2.21 -1.25 16.31
C GLY A 390 2.06 -2.76 16.47
N ALA A 391 1.59 -3.45 15.44
CA ALA A 391 1.43 -4.90 15.44
C ALA A 391 2.64 -5.67 14.85
N LEU A 392 3.61 -4.95 14.29
CA LEU A 392 4.73 -5.54 13.57
C LEU A 392 5.85 -5.95 14.53
N PRO A 393 6.35 -7.19 14.48
CA PRO A 393 7.57 -7.56 15.19
C PRO A 393 8.81 -6.89 14.56
N PRO A 394 9.91 -6.69 15.32
CA PRO A 394 11.17 -6.22 14.75
C PRO A 394 11.69 -7.10 13.60
N GLY A 395 12.19 -6.49 12.53
CA GLY A 395 12.69 -7.22 11.36
C GLY A 395 12.70 -6.37 10.09
N ASP A 396 13.19 -6.96 9.01
CA ASP A 396 13.14 -6.37 7.67
C ASP A 396 11.92 -6.88 6.91
N TYR A 397 11.26 -5.98 6.20
CA TYR A 397 10.02 -6.22 5.48
C TYR A 397 10.06 -5.65 4.07
N GLU A 398 9.37 -6.32 3.16
CA GLU A 398 9.23 -5.96 1.76
C GLU A 398 7.77 -6.10 1.27
N ALA A 399 7.37 -5.15 0.43
CA ALA A 399 6.11 -5.14 -0.30
C ALA A 399 6.29 -4.36 -1.62
N ALA A 400 5.30 -4.43 -2.53
CA ALA A 400 5.28 -3.61 -3.73
C ALA A 400 3.85 -3.10 -3.97
N LEU A 401 3.61 -1.82 -3.71
CA LEU A 401 2.32 -1.20 -4.04
C LEU A 401 2.21 -1.09 -5.56
N GLU A 402 1.06 -1.40 -6.13
CA GLU A 402 0.85 -1.30 -7.57
C GLU A 402 -0.29 -0.34 -7.89
N LEU A 403 -0.01 0.68 -8.70
CA LEU A 403 -1.01 1.55 -9.31
C LEU A 403 -1.23 1.11 -10.75
N SER A 404 -2.46 0.79 -11.14
CA SER A 404 -2.79 0.38 -12.51
C SER A 404 -4.06 1.02 -13.04
N SER A 405 -4.08 1.36 -14.34
CA SER A 405 -5.27 1.90 -15.03
C SER A 405 -6.38 0.84 -15.12
N LEU A 406 -7.60 1.20 -14.70
CA LEU A 406 -8.78 0.34 -14.83
C LEU A 406 -9.41 0.37 -16.23
N LEU A 407 -8.99 1.30 -17.11
CA LEU A 407 -9.56 1.43 -18.45
C LEU A 407 -8.93 0.46 -19.46
N ASP A 408 -7.60 0.38 -19.46
CA ASP A 408 -6.84 -0.31 -20.51
C ASP A 408 -5.63 -1.08 -19.98
N GLY A 409 -5.34 -1.02 -18.67
CA GLY A 409 -4.19 -1.67 -18.04
C GLY A 409 -2.81 -1.23 -18.55
N SER A 410 -2.75 -0.26 -19.46
CA SER A 410 -1.55 0.18 -20.19
C SER A 410 -0.62 1.02 -19.33
N TRP A 411 -1.18 1.68 -18.31
CA TRP A 411 -0.43 2.40 -17.30
C TRP A 411 -0.37 1.55 -16.03
N ARG A 412 0.86 1.21 -15.63
CA ARG A 412 1.17 0.53 -14.36
C ARG A 412 2.39 1.16 -13.73
N GLN A 413 2.38 1.29 -12.41
CA GLN A 413 3.48 1.79 -11.62
C GLN A 413 3.62 0.93 -10.37
N ALA A 414 4.77 0.29 -10.22
CA ALA A 414 5.13 -0.45 -9.03
C ALA A 414 5.97 0.44 -8.11
N LEU A 415 5.63 0.45 -6.82
CA LEU A 415 6.34 1.19 -5.77
C LEU A 415 6.84 0.18 -4.73
N PRO A 416 8.11 -0.26 -4.83
CA PRO A 416 8.70 -1.11 -3.82
C PRO A 416 8.70 -0.42 -2.45
N VAL A 417 8.31 -1.16 -1.42
CA VAL A 417 8.33 -0.76 -0.01
C VAL A 417 9.35 -1.62 0.70
N SER A 418 10.35 -1.01 1.30
CA SER A 418 11.33 -1.62 2.20
C SER A 418 11.17 -0.97 3.58
N LEU A 419 10.78 -1.78 4.57
CA LEU A 419 10.57 -1.33 5.94
C LEU A 419 11.48 -2.11 6.88
N ARG A 420 12.36 -1.41 7.60
CA ARG A 420 13.18 -1.97 8.66
C ARG A 420 12.62 -1.55 10.02
N LEU A 421 12.19 -2.52 10.82
CA LEU A 421 11.71 -2.27 12.18
C LEU A 421 12.80 -2.63 13.20
N LEU A 422 13.27 -1.62 13.93
CA LEU A 422 14.26 -1.77 14.98
C LEU A 422 13.68 -2.53 16.18
N PRO A 423 14.51 -3.25 16.97
CA PRO A 423 14.09 -4.00 18.15
C PRO A 423 13.82 -3.09 19.37
N TYR A 424 12.93 -2.12 19.19
CA TYR A 424 12.51 -1.18 20.21
C TYR A 424 11.04 -0.82 20.03
N ARG A 425 10.31 -0.72 21.14
CA ARG A 425 8.92 -0.28 21.17
C ARG A 425 8.83 1.13 21.74
N LEU A 426 8.19 2.03 21.01
CA LEU A 426 7.97 3.38 21.50
C LEU A 426 7.12 3.34 22.78
N PRO A 427 7.59 3.95 23.89
CA PRO A 427 6.78 4.10 25.07
C PRO A 427 5.56 5.00 24.77
N PRO A 428 4.47 4.87 25.54
CA PRO A 428 3.41 5.89 25.52
C PRO A 428 3.99 7.24 25.96
N LEU A 429 3.31 8.33 25.59
CA LEU A 429 3.68 9.66 26.08
C LEU A 429 3.60 9.69 27.60
N SER A 430 4.66 10.20 28.23
CA SER A 430 4.78 10.22 29.70
C SER A 430 5.12 11.62 30.19
N GLY A 431 4.52 12.02 31.31
CA GLY A 431 4.79 13.33 31.93
C GLY A 431 4.34 14.54 31.10
N VAL A 432 3.39 14.36 30.19
CA VAL A 432 2.83 15.41 29.33
C VAL A 432 1.31 15.30 29.34
N ASP A 433 0.63 16.45 29.46
CA ASP A 433 -0.83 16.53 29.40
C ASP A 433 -1.24 17.03 28.01
N ILE A 434 -1.93 16.19 27.25
CA ILE A 434 -2.49 16.55 25.93
C ILE A 434 -3.98 16.73 26.13
N ALA A 435 -4.39 17.99 26.10
CA ALA A 435 -5.74 18.39 26.45
C ALA A 435 -6.57 18.64 25.18
N ASP A 436 -7.82 18.21 25.21
CA ASP A 436 -8.82 18.88 24.39
C ASP A 436 -9.24 20.19 25.06
N CYS A 437 -9.71 21.12 24.26
CA CYS A 437 -10.44 22.30 24.71
C CYS A 437 -11.63 22.36 23.77
N TYR A 438 -12.84 22.09 24.25
CA TYR A 438 -14.10 22.04 23.48
C TYR A 438 -14.25 20.97 22.36
N GLY A 439 -15.49 20.50 22.19
CA GLY A 439 -15.93 19.67 21.06
C GLY A 439 -16.99 18.63 21.40
N PHE A 440 -17.63 18.04 20.37
CA PHE A 440 -18.41 16.81 20.46
C PHE A 440 -17.48 15.62 20.62
N ILE A 441 -16.97 15.48 21.85
CA ILE A 441 -15.99 14.47 22.24
C ILE A 441 -16.45 13.06 21.88
N ASP A 442 -17.73 12.72 22.05
CA ASP A 442 -18.22 11.36 21.79
C ASP A 442 -18.04 10.91 20.34
N TYR A 443 -18.16 11.84 19.37
CA TYR A 443 -17.93 11.53 17.96
C TYR A 443 -16.44 11.41 17.62
N ALA A 444 -15.62 12.30 18.17
CA ALA A 444 -14.17 12.34 17.88
C ALA A 444 -13.34 11.43 18.80
N ARG A 445 -13.92 10.85 19.86
CA ARG A 445 -13.23 10.10 20.93
C ARG A 445 -12.25 9.05 20.39
N PRO A 446 -12.62 8.19 19.42
CA PRO A 446 -11.68 7.19 18.91
C PRO A 446 -10.42 7.83 18.31
N ALA A 447 -10.57 8.93 17.57
CA ALA A 447 -9.43 9.68 17.01
C ALA A 447 -8.63 10.39 18.10
N MET A 448 -9.28 10.95 19.12
CA MET A 448 -8.61 11.60 20.25
C MET A 448 -7.72 10.63 21.02
N LEU A 449 -8.26 9.45 21.37
CA LEU A 449 -7.51 8.41 22.06
C LEU A 449 -6.37 7.87 21.20
N ALA A 450 -6.62 7.63 19.90
CA ALA A 450 -5.57 7.20 18.97
C ALA A 450 -4.45 8.24 18.78
N ALA A 451 -4.75 9.53 18.95
CA ALA A 451 -3.78 10.61 18.97
C ALA A 451 -3.07 10.80 20.33
N GLY A 452 -3.45 10.05 21.38
CA GLY A 452 -2.84 10.13 22.70
C GLY A 452 -3.34 11.29 23.58
N VAL A 453 -4.54 11.82 23.31
CA VAL A 453 -5.21 12.76 24.22
C VAL A 453 -5.48 12.06 25.55
N ASN A 454 -5.07 12.69 26.65
CA ASN A 454 -5.16 12.10 27.99
C ASN A 454 -5.81 13.03 29.03
N THR A 455 -6.13 14.26 28.65
CA THR A 455 -6.73 15.27 29.52
C THR A 455 -8.00 15.78 28.86
N PHE A 456 -9.14 15.63 29.53
CA PHE A 456 -10.46 15.86 28.94
C PHE A 456 -11.24 17.00 29.60
N THR A 457 -11.88 17.82 28.78
CA THR A 457 -12.61 19.01 29.19
C THR A 457 -13.94 18.67 29.87
N ILE A 458 -14.20 19.29 31.02
CA ILE A 458 -15.50 19.35 31.68
C ILE A 458 -15.95 20.82 31.71
N PRO A 459 -16.90 21.24 30.87
CA PRO A 459 -17.43 22.59 30.95
C PRO A 459 -18.14 22.81 32.30
N VAL A 460 -17.83 23.91 32.99
CA VAL A 460 -18.52 24.28 34.25
C VAL A 460 -20.05 24.32 34.07
N ALA A 461 -20.52 24.72 32.89
CA ALA A 461 -21.94 24.77 32.54
C ALA A 461 -22.65 23.39 32.50
N TRP A 462 -21.93 22.27 32.64
CA TRP A 462 -22.53 20.94 32.76
C TRP A 462 -22.93 20.58 34.19
N ILE A 463 -22.59 21.44 35.15
CA ILE A 463 -22.91 21.25 36.56
C ILE A 463 -23.98 22.27 36.93
N ASP A 464 -25.16 21.79 37.25
CA ASP A 464 -26.28 22.64 37.65
C ASP A 464 -26.34 22.73 39.17
N ALA A 465 -26.04 23.91 39.71
CA ALA A 465 -25.98 24.16 41.14
C ALA A 465 -26.88 25.33 41.53
N GLU A 466 -27.59 25.18 42.65
CA GLU A 466 -28.43 26.22 43.24
C GLU A 466 -27.94 26.57 44.63
N PHE A 467 -28.00 27.86 44.96
CA PHE A 467 -27.51 28.40 46.23
C PHE A 467 -28.53 29.33 46.87
N SER A 468 -28.60 29.27 48.20
CA SER A 468 -29.35 30.24 49.02
C SER A 468 -28.64 31.62 49.02
N ARG A 469 -29.33 32.65 49.53
CA ARG A 469 -28.76 34.00 49.69
C ARG A 469 -27.62 34.05 50.72
N GLU A 470 -27.57 33.08 51.61
CA GLU A 470 -26.53 32.89 52.63
C GLU A 470 -25.34 32.07 52.10
N GLY A 471 -25.38 31.64 50.83
CA GLY A 471 -24.29 30.90 50.19
C GLY A 471 -24.31 29.38 50.43
N VAL A 472 -25.44 28.83 50.90
CA VAL A 472 -25.59 27.39 51.12
C VAL A 472 -25.90 26.69 49.80
N LEU A 473 -25.15 25.62 49.47
CA LEU A 473 -25.42 24.77 48.30
C LEU A 473 -26.67 23.91 48.53
N GLU A 474 -27.77 24.23 47.83
CA GLU A 474 -29.07 23.57 47.99
C GLU A 474 -29.27 22.43 46.99
N ARG A 475 -28.78 22.58 45.77
CA ARG A 475 -28.82 21.56 44.71
C ARG A 475 -27.47 21.47 44.00
N PHE A 476 -27.07 20.26 43.64
CA PHE A 476 -25.90 19.99 42.82
C PHE A 476 -26.19 18.79 41.92
N ASP A 477 -26.35 19.02 40.62
CA ASP A 477 -26.52 17.98 39.60
C ASP A 477 -25.30 17.98 38.66
N SER A 478 -24.56 16.88 38.69
CA SER A 478 -23.39 16.59 37.86
C SER A 478 -23.57 15.34 37.01
N SER A 479 -24.80 14.84 36.84
CA SER A 479 -25.10 13.57 36.18
C SER A 479 -24.45 13.44 34.79
N ARG A 480 -24.43 14.55 34.02
CA ARG A 480 -23.73 14.64 32.74
C ARG A 480 -22.21 14.45 32.89
N VAL A 481 -21.61 15.06 33.91
CA VAL A 481 -20.18 14.88 34.22
C VAL A 481 -19.90 13.43 34.60
N ALA A 482 -20.71 12.83 35.47
CA ALA A 482 -20.54 11.44 35.90
C ALA A 482 -20.60 10.45 34.73
N SER A 483 -21.55 10.62 33.82
CA SER A 483 -21.65 9.80 32.60
C SER A 483 -20.41 9.98 31.70
N HIS A 484 -19.98 11.23 31.48
CA HIS A 484 -18.82 11.54 30.65
C HIS A 484 -17.52 10.95 31.19
N VAL A 485 -17.25 11.17 32.48
CA VAL A 485 -16.06 10.68 33.20
C VAL A 485 -16.03 9.16 33.23
N THR A 486 -17.16 8.50 33.53
CA THR A 486 -17.26 7.04 33.55
C THR A 486 -16.94 6.44 32.19
N GLY A 487 -17.49 7.02 31.12
CA GLY A 487 -17.21 6.58 29.75
C GLY A 487 -15.73 6.70 29.39
N LEU A 488 -15.08 7.81 29.75
CA LEU A 488 -13.66 8.01 29.47
C LEU A 488 -12.75 7.13 30.31
N LEU A 489 -13.06 6.89 31.59
CA LEU A 489 -12.26 6.01 32.45
C LEU A 489 -12.34 4.54 32.04
N ALA A 490 -13.43 4.13 31.38
CA ALA A 490 -13.52 2.80 30.79
C ALA A 490 -12.53 2.61 29.63
N ASP A 491 -12.30 3.67 28.84
CA ASP A 491 -11.37 3.67 27.71
C ASP A 491 -9.91 3.99 28.15
N LEU A 492 -9.74 4.87 29.15
CA LEU A 492 -8.46 5.39 29.63
C LEU A 492 -8.47 5.60 31.17
N PRO A 493 -8.13 4.58 31.98
CA PRO A 493 -8.20 4.64 33.45
C PRO A 493 -7.33 5.73 34.10
N GLU A 494 -6.28 6.19 33.42
CA GLU A 494 -5.35 7.23 33.86
C GLU A 494 -5.77 8.65 33.46
N ALA A 495 -6.91 8.82 32.78
CA ALA A 495 -7.39 10.09 32.28
C ALA A 495 -7.39 11.20 33.35
N ARG A 496 -7.09 12.43 32.89
CA ARG A 496 -7.13 13.67 33.66
C ARG A 496 -8.31 14.51 33.19
N PHE A 497 -8.81 15.40 34.03
CA PHE A 497 -10.01 16.17 33.74
C PHE A 497 -9.78 17.65 33.99
N HIS A 498 -10.01 18.44 32.94
CA HIS A 498 -9.85 19.88 32.91
C HIS A 498 -11.21 20.58 32.99
N VAL A 499 -11.56 21.08 34.18
CA VAL A 499 -12.78 21.84 34.43
C VAL A 499 -12.58 23.25 33.88
N LEU A 500 -13.31 23.56 32.81
CA LEU A 500 -13.10 24.75 31.99
C LEU A 500 -14.05 25.88 32.41
N ASN A 501 -13.53 27.10 32.47
CA ASN A 501 -14.26 28.36 32.67
C ASN A 501 -14.90 28.56 34.07
N LEU A 502 -14.14 28.42 35.17
CA LEU A 502 -14.64 28.69 36.55
C LEU A 502 -15.15 30.12 36.74
N GLN A 503 -14.57 31.09 36.02
CA GLN A 503 -15.07 32.47 35.96
C GLN A 503 -16.58 32.56 35.61
N GLY A 504 -17.13 31.57 34.89
CA GLY A 504 -18.56 31.43 34.63
C GLY A 504 -19.38 31.21 35.91
N LEU A 505 -18.95 30.31 36.79
CA LEU A 505 -19.58 30.10 38.10
C LEU A 505 -19.47 31.35 38.97
N TYR A 506 -18.32 32.03 38.95
CA TYR A 506 -18.14 33.30 39.66
C TYR A 506 -19.15 34.35 39.23
N ARG A 507 -19.35 34.48 37.91
CA ARG A 507 -20.37 35.36 37.35
C ARG A 507 -21.75 34.95 37.82
N ASP A 508 -22.10 33.67 37.76
CA ASP A 508 -23.41 33.16 38.16
C ASP A 508 -23.71 33.39 39.64
N LEU A 509 -22.77 33.12 40.55
CA LEU A 509 -22.90 33.43 41.97
C LEU A 509 -23.20 34.92 42.21
N ARG A 510 -22.55 35.81 41.44
CA ARG A 510 -22.78 37.25 41.54
C ARG A 510 -24.12 37.69 40.94
N THR A 511 -24.45 37.22 39.75
CA THR A 511 -25.59 37.75 38.97
C THR A 511 -26.88 36.99 39.22
N ARG A 512 -26.83 35.66 39.26
CA ARG A 512 -28.01 34.81 39.47
C ARG A 512 -28.36 34.68 40.94
N HIS A 513 -27.36 34.56 41.82
CA HIS A 513 -27.58 34.35 43.26
C HIS A 513 -27.36 35.61 44.11
N GLY A 514 -26.87 36.71 43.52
CA GLY A 514 -26.71 37.99 44.20
C GLY A 514 -25.60 38.04 45.25
N LEU A 515 -24.69 37.05 45.26
CA LEU A 515 -23.61 36.94 46.24
C LEU A 515 -22.44 37.86 45.86
N GLN A 516 -21.98 38.69 46.79
CA GLN A 516 -20.85 39.61 46.52
C GLN A 516 -19.52 38.87 46.68
N PRO A 517 -18.55 39.01 45.75
CA PRO A 517 -17.28 38.25 45.77
C PRO A 517 -16.46 38.36 47.08
N ASP A 518 -16.58 39.47 47.80
CA ASP A 518 -15.91 39.76 49.08
C ASP A 518 -16.68 39.26 50.31
N SER A 519 -17.91 38.78 50.13
CA SER A 519 -18.75 38.26 51.22
C SER A 519 -18.39 36.82 51.63
N ALA A 520 -18.57 36.50 52.91
CA ALA A 520 -18.40 35.13 53.40
C ALA A 520 -19.32 34.12 52.66
N ALA A 521 -20.57 34.53 52.38
CA ALA A 521 -21.54 33.72 51.64
C ALA A 521 -21.04 33.30 50.25
N PHE A 522 -20.39 34.20 49.51
CA PHE A 522 -19.79 33.86 48.21
C PHE A 522 -18.65 32.86 48.36
N GLN A 523 -17.77 33.07 49.34
CA GLN A 523 -16.63 32.21 49.61
C GLN A 523 -17.06 30.81 50.03
N ASP A 524 -18.11 30.71 50.85
CA ASP A 524 -18.69 29.45 51.31
C ASP A 524 -19.39 28.72 50.16
N ALA A 525 -20.14 29.43 49.30
CA ALA A 525 -20.77 28.86 48.12
C ALA A 525 -19.74 28.25 47.15
N LEU A 526 -18.69 29.01 46.80
CA LEU A 526 -17.62 28.52 45.93
C LEU A 526 -16.91 27.32 46.54
N ARG A 527 -16.58 27.38 47.85
CA ARG A 527 -15.94 26.28 48.58
C ARG A 527 -16.80 25.02 48.55
N ALA A 528 -18.10 25.15 48.85
CA ALA A 528 -19.04 24.03 48.86
C ALA A 528 -19.15 23.38 47.47
N TRP A 529 -19.21 24.19 46.41
CA TRP A 529 -19.23 23.70 45.03
C TRP A 529 -17.97 22.91 44.68
N LEU A 530 -16.79 23.47 44.97
CA LEU A 530 -15.49 22.83 44.70
C LEU A 530 -15.32 21.52 45.47
N GLN A 531 -15.69 21.51 46.76
CA GLN A 531 -15.62 20.33 47.61
C GLN A 531 -16.58 19.24 47.11
N ARG A 532 -17.79 19.62 46.72
CA ARG A 532 -18.78 18.68 46.20
C ARG A 532 -18.35 18.06 44.88
N LEU A 533 -17.89 18.86 43.92
CA LEU A 533 -17.35 18.36 42.65
C LEU A 533 -16.19 17.40 42.90
N THR A 534 -15.24 17.79 43.75
CA THR A 534 -14.05 16.96 44.04
C THR A 534 -14.44 15.62 44.68
N ALA A 535 -15.39 15.62 45.61
CA ALA A 535 -15.88 14.40 46.24
C ALA A 535 -16.58 13.45 45.23
N GLU A 536 -17.36 13.99 44.29
CA GLU A 536 -18.00 13.19 43.25
C GLU A 536 -17.00 12.63 42.24
N MET A 537 -16.01 13.43 41.82
CA MET A 537 -14.91 12.96 40.97
C MET A 537 -14.10 11.85 41.66
N GLN A 538 -13.82 11.97 42.96
CA GLN A 538 -13.19 10.92 43.75
C GLN A 538 -14.02 9.64 43.82
N ALA A 539 -15.34 9.75 44.00
CA ALA A 539 -16.24 8.60 43.99
C ALA A 539 -16.26 7.87 42.64
N LEU A 540 -15.97 8.57 41.54
CA LEU A 540 -15.80 8.00 40.20
C LEU A 540 -14.39 7.45 39.94
N GLY A 541 -13.48 7.51 40.93
CA GLY A 541 -12.10 7.01 40.80
C GLY A 541 -11.08 8.05 40.34
N VAL A 542 -11.44 9.34 40.28
CA VAL A 542 -10.53 10.44 39.89
C VAL A 542 -9.98 11.13 41.13
N PRO A 543 -8.69 10.94 41.48
CA PRO A 543 -8.10 11.63 42.62
C PRO A 543 -7.92 13.14 42.32
N PRO A 544 -7.84 14.01 43.36
CA PRO A 544 -7.74 15.47 43.19
C PRO A 544 -6.59 15.90 42.27
N GLY A 545 -5.45 15.21 42.31
CA GLY A 545 -4.30 15.51 41.45
C GLY A 545 -4.51 15.25 39.96
N ARG A 546 -5.63 14.64 39.55
CA ARG A 546 -6.05 14.50 38.15
C ARG A 546 -7.17 15.47 37.76
N LEU A 547 -7.65 16.28 38.69
CA LEU A 547 -8.58 17.37 38.44
C LEU A 547 -7.79 18.68 38.28
N ILE A 548 -8.03 19.37 37.18
CA ILE A 548 -7.41 20.64 36.82
C ILE A 548 -8.55 21.64 36.66
N ILE A 549 -8.49 22.78 37.33
CA ILE A 549 -9.53 23.81 37.25
C ILE A 549 -8.94 25.04 36.57
N GLU A 550 -9.50 25.39 35.42
CA GLU A 550 -9.28 26.68 34.79
C GLU A 550 -9.99 27.75 35.62
N THR A 551 -9.21 28.57 36.31
CA THR A 551 -9.72 29.63 37.18
C THR A 551 -10.26 30.80 36.36
N PHE A 552 -9.50 31.21 35.33
CA PHE A 552 -9.77 32.38 34.50
C PHE A 552 -9.30 32.13 33.06
N ASP A 553 -10.03 32.66 32.08
CA ASP A 553 -9.65 32.60 30.66
C ASP A 553 -9.03 33.94 30.24
N GLU A 554 -7.77 33.92 29.79
CA GLU A 554 -7.07 35.08 29.22
C GLU A 554 -7.16 36.39 30.04
N PRO A 555 -6.72 36.42 31.32
CA PRO A 555 -6.88 37.59 32.18
C PRO A 555 -6.12 38.81 31.64
N GLY A 556 -6.84 39.91 31.39
CA GLY A 556 -6.25 41.20 31.07
C GLY A 556 -5.76 41.95 32.31
N PRO A 557 -5.12 43.13 32.17
CA PRO A 557 -4.59 43.90 33.30
C PRO A 557 -5.61 44.19 34.42
N GLY A 558 -6.90 44.35 34.08
CA GLY A 558 -7.98 44.56 35.06
C GLY A 558 -8.45 43.29 35.80
N ASP A 559 -8.09 42.12 35.29
CA ASP A 559 -8.62 40.82 35.75
C ASP A 559 -7.62 40.03 36.60
N LEU A 560 -6.34 40.41 36.59
CA LEU A 560 -5.25 39.70 37.26
C LEU A 560 -5.48 39.51 38.76
N ALA A 561 -6.05 40.51 39.44
CA ALA A 561 -6.40 40.43 40.86
C ALA A 561 -7.46 39.34 41.12
N THR A 562 -8.44 39.21 40.21
CA THR A 562 -9.49 38.19 40.30
C THR A 562 -8.92 36.81 39.99
N ALA A 563 -8.11 36.66 38.95
CA ALA A 563 -7.44 35.39 38.63
C ALA A 563 -6.55 34.90 39.79
N LEU A 564 -5.79 35.80 40.41
CA LEU A 564 -5.00 35.50 41.61
C LEU A 564 -5.89 35.07 42.80
N ALA A 565 -6.99 35.76 43.04
CA ALA A 565 -7.92 35.43 44.11
C ALA A 565 -8.55 34.04 43.89
N MET A 566 -9.00 33.75 42.66
CA MET A 566 -9.56 32.45 42.28
C MET A 566 -8.59 31.30 42.54
N ALA A 567 -7.33 31.43 42.10
CA ALA A 567 -6.32 30.40 42.33
C ALA A 567 -6.13 30.09 43.82
N ARG A 568 -6.02 31.13 44.64
CA ARG A 568 -5.87 30.98 46.10
C ARG A 568 -7.10 30.34 46.74
N GLN A 569 -8.30 30.71 46.31
CA GLN A 569 -9.54 30.15 46.83
C GLN A 569 -9.71 28.68 46.46
N VAL A 570 -9.40 28.29 45.22
CA VAL A 570 -9.41 26.87 44.82
C VAL A 570 -8.46 26.04 45.68
N LYS A 571 -7.20 26.50 45.82
CA LYS A 571 -6.18 25.82 46.63
C LYS A 571 -6.57 25.72 48.11
N ALA A 572 -7.24 26.74 48.65
CA ALA A 572 -7.72 26.76 50.02
C ALA A 572 -8.97 25.89 50.24
N ALA A 573 -9.82 25.70 49.22
CA ALA A 573 -11.03 24.91 49.32
C ALA A 573 -10.76 23.40 49.19
N VAL A 574 -9.91 23.02 48.24
CA VAL A 574 -9.64 21.62 47.86
C VAL A 574 -8.13 21.38 47.62
N PRO A 575 -7.34 21.18 48.69
CA PRO A 575 -5.91 20.93 48.57
C PRO A 575 -5.63 19.71 47.68
N GLY A 576 -4.77 19.87 46.67
CA GLY A 576 -4.38 18.80 45.74
C GLY A 576 -5.03 18.86 44.35
N VAL A 577 -6.07 19.68 44.16
CA VAL A 577 -6.56 20.05 42.83
C VAL A 577 -5.60 21.04 42.18
N GLN A 578 -5.36 20.90 40.88
CA GLN A 578 -4.46 21.79 40.13
C GLN A 578 -5.21 23.00 39.59
N THR A 579 -4.57 24.15 39.60
CA THR A 579 -5.10 25.42 39.06
C THR A 579 -4.41 25.77 37.74
N HIS A 580 -5.19 26.24 36.78
CA HIS A 580 -4.76 26.53 35.41
C HIS A 580 -5.34 27.87 34.93
N PHE A 581 -4.63 28.58 34.05
CA PHE A 581 -5.22 29.65 33.23
C PHE A 581 -4.52 29.78 31.87
N TYR A 582 -5.27 30.22 30.86
CA TYR A 582 -4.75 30.56 29.54
C TYR A 582 -4.23 32.00 29.52
N ALA A 583 -3.10 32.25 28.84
CA ALA A 583 -2.49 33.58 28.76
C ALA A 583 -2.31 34.02 27.30
N SER A 584 -3.16 34.94 26.84
CA SER A 584 -3.02 35.60 25.53
C SER A 584 -1.94 36.69 25.51
N GLY A 585 -1.40 37.06 26.68
CA GLY A 585 -0.26 37.97 26.82
C GLY A 585 0.59 37.69 28.06
N ILE A 586 1.89 37.95 27.94
CA ILE A 586 2.88 37.84 29.03
C ILE A 586 3.49 39.23 29.24
N THR A 587 3.40 39.78 30.46
CA THR A 587 3.84 41.16 30.76
C THR A 587 4.69 41.24 32.01
N ASP A 588 5.62 42.19 32.11
CA ASP A 588 6.52 42.38 33.26
C ASP A 588 5.84 42.95 34.53
N SER A 589 4.51 43.05 34.52
CA SER A 589 3.74 43.53 35.67
C SER A 589 3.94 42.64 36.90
N PRO A 590 4.13 43.22 38.11
CA PRO A 590 4.09 42.48 39.36
C PRO A 590 2.80 41.68 39.55
N ASP A 591 1.66 42.23 39.12
CA ASP A 591 0.35 41.57 39.26
C ASP A 591 0.26 40.32 38.36
N TRP A 592 0.79 40.40 37.15
CA TRP A 592 0.83 39.27 36.23
C TRP A 592 1.74 38.17 36.79
N THR A 593 2.90 38.56 37.33
CA THR A 593 3.84 37.63 37.97
C THR A 593 3.21 36.94 39.17
N ALA A 594 2.49 37.69 40.01
CA ALA A 594 1.80 37.15 41.17
C ALA A 594 0.67 36.19 40.77
N ALA A 595 -0.12 36.53 39.74
CA ALA A 595 -1.14 35.66 39.19
C ALA A 595 -0.52 34.38 38.62
N ALA A 596 0.50 34.48 37.77
CA ALA A 596 1.20 33.34 37.19
C ALA A 596 1.76 32.39 38.26
N ALA A 597 2.50 32.92 39.25
CA ALA A 597 3.09 32.13 40.33
C ALA A 597 2.05 31.49 41.28
N ALA A 598 0.83 32.01 41.34
CA ALA A 598 -0.23 31.43 42.15
C ALA A 598 -0.88 30.20 41.52
N HIS A 599 -0.75 30.01 40.20
CA HIS A 599 -1.31 28.86 39.49
C HIS A 599 -0.30 27.71 39.40
N ASP A 600 -0.80 26.48 39.33
CA ASP A 600 0.06 25.30 39.15
C ASP A 600 0.47 25.14 37.69
N ILE A 601 -0.43 25.55 36.78
CA ILE A 601 -0.25 25.46 35.33
C ILE A 601 -0.52 26.84 34.70
N VAL A 602 0.41 27.29 33.85
CA VAL A 602 0.24 28.48 33.02
C VAL A 602 0.33 28.08 31.56
N ALA A 603 -0.67 28.45 30.75
CA ALA A 603 -0.76 28.08 29.35
C ALA A 603 -0.74 29.31 28.42
N PRO A 604 0.43 29.83 28.04
CA PRO A 604 0.51 30.89 27.04
C PRO A 604 -0.01 30.45 25.67
N ALA A 605 -0.51 31.42 24.90
CA ALA A 605 -0.77 31.23 23.48
C ALA A 605 0.56 31.01 22.72
N VAL A 606 0.58 30.16 21.68
CA VAL A 606 1.79 29.84 20.91
C VAL A 606 2.55 31.09 20.45
N GLY A 607 1.84 32.12 19.97
CA GLY A 607 2.45 33.38 19.52
C GLY A 607 3.16 34.19 20.62
N GLN A 608 2.95 33.86 21.90
CA GLN A 608 3.59 34.48 23.06
C GLN A 608 4.84 33.71 23.53
N CYS A 609 5.12 32.53 22.98
CA CYS A 609 6.25 31.67 23.35
C CYS A 609 7.59 32.15 22.75
N THR A 610 7.99 33.38 23.08
CA THR A 610 9.33 33.91 22.78
C THR A 610 10.37 33.36 23.76
N PRO A 611 11.66 33.29 23.38
CA PRO A 611 12.71 32.86 24.30
C PRO A 611 12.70 33.60 25.64
N GLU A 612 12.53 34.92 25.61
CA GLU A 612 12.51 35.77 26.80
C GLU A 612 11.31 35.45 27.71
N ALA A 613 10.12 35.31 27.13
CA ALA A 613 8.91 35.00 27.87
C ALA A 613 8.95 33.58 28.48
N MET A 614 9.51 32.62 27.73
CA MET A 614 9.65 31.23 28.20
C MET A 614 10.67 31.11 29.32
N GLU A 615 11.81 31.79 29.24
CA GLU A 615 12.79 31.82 30.35
C GLU A 615 12.20 32.44 31.61
N ARG A 616 11.43 33.51 31.47
CA ARG A 616 10.73 34.12 32.60
C ARG A 616 9.73 33.18 33.25
N LEU A 617 8.91 32.51 32.45
CA LEU A 617 7.93 31.54 32.94
C LEU A 617 8.60 30.33 33.63
N LYS A 618 9.70 29.82 33.08
CA LYS A 618 10.51 28.77 33.73
C LYS A 618 11.03 29.23 35.09
N ALA A 619 11.48 30.49 35.21
CA ALA A 619 12.00 31.03 36.46
C ALA A 619 10.94 31.10 37.59
N LEU A 620 9.64 31.09 37.25
CA LEU A 620 8.56 31.01 38.24
C LEU A 620 8.34 29.60 38.79
N GLY A 621 8.94 28.56 38.18
CA GLY A 621 8.78 27.17 38.61
C GLY A 621 7.39 26.58 38.35
N THR A 622 6.53 27.28 37.60
CA THR A 622 5.19 26.81 37.23
C THR A 622 5.27 25.74 36.15
N ARG A 623 4.34 24.77 36.16
CA ARG A 623 4.20 23.84 35.04
C ARG A 623 3.69 24.62 33.83
N LEU A 624 4.35 24.45 32.69
CA LEU A 624 3.94 25.15 31.46
C LEU A 624 3.12 24.23 30.58
N TRP A 625 2.01 24.78 30.11
CA TRP A 625 1.24 24.27 28.97
C TRP A 625 1.35 25.27 27.80
N VAL A 626 0.74 24.96 26.67
CA VAL A 626 0.57 25.92 25.57
C VAL A 626 -0.75 25.63 24.85
N TYR A 627 -1.35 26.65 24.26
CA TYR A 627 -2.54 26.49 23.40
C TYR A 627 -2.47 27.44 22.22
N ASP A 628 -3.34 27.21 21.23
CA ASP A 628 -3.61 28.20 20.19
C ASP A 628 -5.06 28.04 19.71
N CYS A 629 -5.64 29.15 19.28
CA CYS A 629 -7.01 29.27 18.81
C CYS A 629 -7.06 30.21 17.58
N GLN A 630 -7.63 29.71 16.48
CA GLN A 630 -7.81 30.42 15.20
C GLN A 630 -9.19 30.14 14.64
N ALA A 631 -9.70 31.02 13.77
CA ALA A 631 -11.08 30.93 13.30
C ALA A 631 -11.33 29.79 12.29
N TYR A 632 -10.33 29.38 11.50
CA TYR A 632 -10.53 28.53 10.32
C TYR A 632 -9.48 27.42 10.21
N GLY A 633 -9.89 26.19 10.52
CA GLY A 633 -9.04 25.00 10.53
C GLY A 633 -8.47 24.65 9.17
N GLU A 634 -9.26 24.78 8.11
CA GLU A 634 -8.88 24.43 6.74
C GLU A 634 -7.76 25.32 6.17
N SER A 635 -7.55 26.51 6.75
CA SER A 635 -6.43 27.39 6.39
C SER A 635 -5.19 27.17 7.25
N LEU A 636 -5.24 26.30 8.26
CA LEU A 636 -4.10 26.04 9.12
C LEU A 636 -3.14 25.09 8.42
N HIS A 637 -1.90 25.52 8.30
CA HIS A 637 -0.86 24.71 7.70
C HIS A 637 -0.51 23.54 8.65
N PRO A 638 -0.63 22.26 8.21
CA PRO A 638 -0.49 21.10 9.09
C PRO A 638 0.85 21.03 9.84
N LEU A 639 1.96 21.33 9.16
CA LEU A 639 3.29 21.34 9.78
C LEU A 639 3.47 22.48 10.79
N ALA A 640 3.27 23.72 10.35
CA ALA A 640 3.50 24.91 11.15
C ALA A 640 2.59 24.96 12.38
N TYR A 641 1.29 24.64 12.25
CA TYR A 641 0.35 24.72 13.36
C TYR A 641 0.44 23.51 14.29
N TYR A 642 0.33 22.29 13.76
CA TYR A 642 0.16 21.08 14.55
C TYR A 642 1.46 20.30 14.80
N ARG A 643 2.15 19.82 13.75
CA ARG A 643 3.31 18.92 13.92
C ARG A 643 4.47 19.57 14.65
N LEU A 644 4.71 20.87 14.43
CA LEU A 644 5.80 21.61 15.06
C LEU A 644 5.52 21.94 16.54
N MET A 645 4.27 21.82 17.03
CA MET A 645 3.92 22.22 18.41
C MET A 645 4.63 21.34 19.46
N PRO A 646 4.66 19.99 19.36
CA PRO A 646 5.42 19.17 20.29
C PRO A 646 6.94 19.43 20.27
N TRP A 647 7.52 19.76 19.11
CA TRP A 647 8.93 20.18 19.01
C TRP A 647 9.21 21.48 19.77
N MET A 648 8.32 22.46 19.65
CA MET A 648 8.37 23.68 20.45
C MET A 648 8.26 23.38 21.95
N CYS A 649 7.34 22.47 22.32
CA CYS A 649 7.17 22.06 23.70
C CYS A 649 8.44 21.41 24.25
N TRP A 650 9.12 20.57 23.47
CA TRP A 650 10.41 20.01 23.84
C TRP A 650 11.48 21.10 24.00
N HIS A 651 11.59 22.01 23.03
CA HIS A 651 12.56 23.11 23.03
C HIS A 651 12.46 24.00 24.27
N TYR A 652 11.24 24.36 24.68
CA TYR A 652 11.01 25.22 25.83
C TYR A 652 10.70 24.47 27.13
N GLY A 653 10.74 23.14 27.16
CA GLY A 653 10.43 22.37 28.36
C GLY A 653 8.96 22.43 28.81
N ILE A 654 8.05 22.74 27.89
CA ILE A 654 6.59 22.73 28.13
C ILE A 654 6.13 21.27 28.31
N ARG A 655 5.20 21.03 29.24
CA ARG A 655 4.73 19.70 29.66
C ARG A 655 3.21 19.53 29.53
N GLY A 656 2.61 20.29 28.63
CA GLY A 656 1.28 20.03 28.11
C GLY A 656 0.91 20.96 26.97
N TRP A 657 -0.07 20.56 26.16
CA TRP A 657 -0.60 21.41 25.10
C TRP A 657 -2.08 21.11 24.86
N SER A 658 -2.84 22.14 24.52
CA SER A 658 -4.29 22.05 24.30
C SER A 658 -4.66 22.23 22.83
N HIS A 659 -5.62 21.44 22.35
CA HIS A 659 -6.19 21.57 21.02
C HIS A 659 -7.63 22.10 21.11
N PHE A 660 -7.85 23.28 20.53
CA PHE A 660 -9.07 24.08 20.74
C PHE A 660 -10.35 23.55 20.09
N HIS A 661 -10.33 22.64 19.11
CA HIS A 661 -11.55 21.96 18.67
C HIS A 661 -11.26 20.65 17.95
N TRP A 662 -11.89 19.57 18.39
CA TRP A 662 -11.84 18.27 17.70
C TRP A 662 -12.97 18.13 16.68
N PHE A 663 -14.20 18.43 17.08
CA PHE A 663 -15.37 18.42 16.21
C PHE A 663 -16.48 19.29 16.80
N ASN A 664 -17.06 20.21 16.03
CA ASN A 664 -18.11 21.12 16.51
C ASN A 664 -19.47 20.87 15.81
N THR A 665 -20.50 20.45 16.55
CA THR A 665 -21.90 20.39 16.08
C THR A 665 -22.82 21.47 16.69
N SER A 666 -22.26 22.36 17.52
CA SER A 666 -23.03 23.32 18.35
C SER A 666 -23.80 24.40 17.59
N HIS A 667 -23.72 24.45 16.26
CA HIS A 667 -24.50 25.38 15.43
C HIS A 667 -25.78 24.79 14.82
N GLY A 668 -26.20 23.58 15.23
CA GLY A 668 -27.49 23.01 14.79
C GLY A 668 -27.61 22.80 13.28
N ARG A 669 -26.50 22.82 12.54
CA ARG A 669 -26.47 22.57 11.10
C ARG A 669 -26.49 21.06 10.83
N PRO A 670 -27.33 20.58 9.90
CA PRO A 670 -27.16 19.25 9.34
C PRO A 670 -25.89 19.25 8.47
N TYR A 671 -24.78 18.74 9.01
CA TYR A 671 -23.56 18.54 8.24
C TYR A 671 -23.82 17.55 7.09
N ARG A 672 -23.32 17.86 5.91
CA ARG A 672 -23.25 16.94 4.78
C ARG A 672 -21.81 16.43 4.68
N ALA A 673 -21.65 15.14 4.44
CA ALA A 673 -20.35 14.60 4.08
C ALA A 673 -19.81 15.38 2.88
N TRP A 674 -18.51 15.69 2.90
CA TRP A 674 -17.79 16.43 1.84
C TRP A 674 -18.04 17.95 1.76
N ASP A 675 -18.80 18.52 2.70
CA ASP A 675 -18.75 19.96 2.95
C ASP A 675 -17.58 20.27 3.90
N GLY A 676 -16.98 21.45 3.74
CA GLY A 676 -15.90 21.92 4.62
C GLY A 676 -16.33 22.04 6.09
N VAL A 677 -15.37 22.16 7.00
CA VAL A 677 -15.60 22.26 8.45
C VAL A 677 -15.45 23.70 8.97
N GLU A 678 -16.38 24.12 9.83
CA GLU A 678 -16.27 25.36 10.60
C GLU A 678 -15.23 25.23 11.72
N ALA A 679 -14.73 26.37 12.22
CA ALA A 679 -13.77 26.44 13.32
C ALA A 679 -12.50 25.60 13.04
N GLN A 680 -11.85 25.05 14.08
CA GLN A 680 -10.57 24.32 13.97
C GLN A 680 -10.72 22.81 13.97
N ASN A 681 -11.89 22.28 13.62
CA ASN A 681 -12.20 20.85 13.69
C ASN A 681 -11.10 20.00 13.05
N LEU A 682 -10.59 19.00 13.78
CA LEU A 682 -9.54 18.08 13.33
C LEU A 682 -10.10 16.88 12.56
N VAL A 683 -11.38 16.61 12.69
CA VAL A 683 -12.07 15.54 11.96
C VAL A 683 -13.28 16.09 11.19
N TYR A 684 -13.65 15.38 10.13
CA TYR A 684 -14.76 15.67 9.25
C TYR A 684 -15.92 14.68 9.49
N PRO A 685 -17.17 15.11 9.25
CA PRO A 685 -18.32 14.23 9.35
C PRO A 685 -18.26 13.10 8.30
N SER A 686 -18.69 11.91 8.71
CA SER A 686 -18.81 10.72 7.88
C SER A 686 -20.28 10.30 7.73
N ARG A 687 -20.53 9.20 7.02
CA ARG A 687 -21.88 8.61 6.94
C ARG A 687 -22.30 8.09 8.34
N PRO A 688 -23.60 8.11 8.68
CA PRO A 688 -24.09 7.56 9.95
C PRO A 688 -23.57 6.14 10.19
N GLY A 689 -23.04 5.89 11.41
CA GLY A 689 -22.47 4.59 11.81
C GLY A 689 -21.02 4.34 11.36
N MET A 690 -20.38 5.26 10.64
CA MET A 690 -18.96 5.16 10.28
C MET A 690 -18.07 6.03 11.17
N ALA A 691 -16.78 5.68 11.25
CA ALA A 691 -15.78 6.49 11.92
C ALA A 691 -15.64 7.89 11.27
N PRO A 692 -15.20 8.92 12.02
CA PRO A 692 -14.93 10.24 11.46
C PRO A 692 -13.90 10.21 10.34
N VAL A 693 -14.04 11.09 9.35
CA VAL A 693 -13.02 11.27 8.31
C VAL A 693 -11.88 12.10 8.89
N LEU A 694 -10.65 11.58 8.80
CA LEU A 694 -9.47 12.27 9.34
C LEU A 694 -9.07 13.46 8.46
N SER A 695 -8.35 14.41 9.04
CA SER A 695 -7.73 15.52 8.31
C SER A 695 -6.22 15.32 8.16
N ARG A 696 -5.61 16.01 7.18
CA ARG A 696 -4.16 16.14 7.05
C ARG A 696 -3.54 16.77 8.29
N ARG A 697 -4.26 17.73 8.90
CA ARG A 697 -3.92 18.35 10.19
C ARG A 697 -3.88 17.34 11.34
N TYR A 698 -4.83 16.40 11.39
CA TYR A 698 -4.81 15.31 12.37
C TYR A 698 -3.59 14.40 12.20
N LEU A 699 -3.26 14.00 10.96
CA LEU A 699 -2.04 13.21 10.71
C LEU A 699 -0.78 13.96 11.15
N ALA A 700 -0.71 15.27 10.89
CA ALA A 700 0.41 16.11 11.32
C ALA A 700 0.50 16.23 12.86
N LEU A 701 -0.63 16.35 13.55
CA LEU A 701 -0.71 16.34 15.02
C LEU A 701 -0.20 15.01 15.59
N ARG A 702 -0.70 13.88 15.08
CA ARG A 702 -0.26 12.53 15.47
C ARG A 702 1.24 12.36 15.21
N ALA A 703 1.72 12.84 14.06
CA ALA A 703 3.14 12.83 13.75
C ALA A 703 3.94 13.62 14.80
N GLY A 704 3.52 14.83 15.19
CA GLY A 704 4.21 15.60 16.22
C GLY A 704 4.27 14.87 17.57
N HIS A 705 3.22 14.13 17.92
CA HIS A 705 3.18 13.32 19.14
C HIS A 705 4.18 12.15 19.08
N ASP A 706 4.26 11.46 17.94
CA ASP A 706 5.26 10.41 17.72
C ASP A 706 6.70 10.96 17.70
N ASP A 707 6.91 12.17 17.16
CA ASP A 707 8.21 12.87 17.24
C ASP A 707 8.61 13.09 18.72
N TYR A 708 7.67 13.52 19.56
CA TYR A 708 7.92 13.72 20.99
C TYR A 708 8.19 12.40 21.73
N ARG A 709 7.48 11.32 21.39
CA ARG A 709 7.76 9.97 21.93
C ARG A 709 9.17 9.51 21.57
N LEU A 710 9.61 9.75 20.34
CA LEU A 710 10.98 9.45 19.90
C LEU A 710 12.02 10.29 20.65
N LEU A 711 11.78 11.60 20.85
CA LEU A 711 12.64 12.46 21.66
C LEU A 711 12.78 11.91 23.10
N GLN A 712 11.68 11.51 23.73
CA GLN A 712 11.70 10.86 25.05
C GLN A 712 12.47 9.54 25.04
N ALA A 713 12.23 8.69 24.04
CA ALA A 713 12.89 7.39 23.91
C ALA A 713 14.40 7.52 23.75
N VAL A 714 14.87 8.41 22.86
CA VAL A 714 16.29 8.67 22.64
C VAL A 714 16.93 9.26 23.91
N ALA A 715 16.28 10.19 24.59
CA ALA A 715 16.79 10.78 25.83
C ALA A 715 16.90 9.73 26.96
N ALA A 716 15.85 8.93 27.16
CA ALA A 716 15.83 7.88 28.18
C ALA A 716 16.88 6.80 27.90
N LEU A 717 17.00 6.35 26.64
CA LEU A 717 17.98 5.34 26.27
C LEU A 717 19.41 5.87 26.34
N ALA A 718 19.68 7.11 25.92
CA ALA A 718 21.01 7.72 26.03
C ALA A 718 21.50 7.83 27.49
N ALA A 719 20.57 8.04 28.43
CA ALA A 719 20.85 8.04 29.86
C ALA A 719 20.96 6.62 30.48
N ALA A 720 20.47 5.59 29.79
CA ALA A 720 20.45 4.23 30.33
C ALA A 720 21.87 3.61 30.40
N PRO A 721 22.21 2.89 31.48
CA PRO A 721 23.50 2.19 31.59
C PRO A 721 23.74 1.18 30.47
N SER A 722 22.66 0.61 29.91
CA SER A 722 22.68 -0.42 28.87
C SER A 722 22.94 0.13 27.46
N ALA A 723 22.96 1.45 27.25
CA ALA A 723 23.15 2.03 25.91
C ALA A 723 24.59 1.93 25.41
N SER A 724 24.74 1.73 24.11
CA SER A 724 26.02 1.71 23.41
C SER A 724 26.83 2.99 23.68
N PRO A 725 28.06 2.90 24.22
CA PRO A 725 28.88 4.09 24.51
C PRO A 725 29.12 4.98 23.28
N ALA A 726 29.25 4.38 22.09
CA ALA A 726 29.48 5.12 20.85
C ALA A 726 28.27 5.98 20.41
N GLY A 727 27.05 5.60 20.80
CA GLY A 727 25.82 6.31 20.44
C GLY A 727 25.45 7.46 21.39
N ARG A 728 25.96 7.48 22.63
CA ARG A 728 25.49 8.38 23.69
C ARG A 728 25.73 9.86 23.42
N GLU A 729 26.98 10.24 23.10
CA GLU A 729 27.30 11.65 22.85
C GLU A 729 26.65 12.16 21.56
N PRO A 730 26.70 11.45 20.42
CA PRO A 730 25.97 11.88 19.22
C PRO A 730 24.48 12.08 19.45
N ALA A 731 23.81 11.15 20.15
CA ALA A 731 22.39 11.29 20.48
C ALA A 731 22.11 12.49 21.39
N SER A 732 22.95 12.70 22.42
CA SER A 732 22.82 13.83 23.34
C SER A 732 23.06 15.18 22.63
N ALA A 733 24.03 15.25 21.72
CA ALA A 733 24.29 16.43 20.90
C ALA A 733 23.11 16.72 19.97
N PHE A 734 22.56 15.69 19.34
CA PHE A 734 21.37 15.83 18.49
C PHE A 734 20.16 16.35 19.27
N LEU A 735 19.87 15.80 20.46
CA LEU A 735 18.76 16.25 21.31
C LEU A 735 18.87 17.72 21.74
N ARG A 736 20.09 18.28 21.80
CA ARG A 736 20.32 19.71 22.08
C ARG A 736 20.09 20.60 20.85
N ALA A 737 20.44 20.14 19.65
CA ALA A 737 20.43 20.96 18.43
C ALA A 737 19.12 20.85 17.63
N ALA A 738 18.58 19.64 17.49
CA ALA A 738 17.41 19.35 16.64
C ALA A 738 16.17 20.19 16.94
N PRO A 739 15.83 20.52 18.21
CA PRO A 739 14.65 21.34 18.49
C PRO A 739 14.77 22.76 17.90
N ALA A 740 15.96 23.37 17.93
CA ALA A 740 16.19 24.67 17.31
C ALA A 740 16.08 24.59 15.77
N GLU A 741 16.59 23.50 15.17
CA GLU A 741 16.43 23.24 13.74
C GLU A 741 14.96 23.08 13.34
N ALA A 742 14.16 22.35 14.13
CA ALA A 742 12.72 22.22 13.92
C ALA A 742 12.03 23.59 13.99
N MET A 743 12.34 24.40 15.01
CA MET A 743 11.76 25.74 15.19
C MET A 743 12.08 26.70 14.04
N ALA A 744 13.19 26.52 13.32
CA ALA A 744 13.49 27.32 12.13
C ALA A 744 12.52 27.07 10.95
N LEU A 745 11.69 26.02 10.98
CA LEU A 745 10.63 25.79 9.99
C LEU A 745 9.55 26.86 10.04
N SER A 746 9.24 27.38 11.23
CA SER A 746 8.25 28.44 11.42
C SER A 746 8.56 29.20 12.70
N PRO A 747 8.88 30.50 12.63
CA PRO A 747 9.31 31.30 13.80
C PRO A 747 8.18 31.71 14.73
N ARG A 748 6.95 31.18 14.55
CA ARG A 748 5.79 31.37 15.43
C ARG A 748 5.39 32.84 15.70
N ARG A 749 5.74 33.76 14.79
CA ARG A 749 5.25 35.15 14.79
C ARG A 749 3.82 35.23 14.27
N ARG A 750 3.14 36.37 14.43
CA ARG A 750 1.80 36.59 13.88
C ARG A 750 1.70 36.15 12.41
N GLY A 751 0.72 35.28 12.08
CA GLY A 751 0.50 34.76 10.73
C GLY A 751 1.17 33.40 10.44
N TYR A 752 1.96 32.86 11.39
CA TYR A 752 2.66 31.59 11.23
C TYR A 752 1.72 30.40 10.95
N GLU A 753 0.47 30.50 11.38
CA GLU A 753 -0.51 29.43 11.32
C GLU A 753 -0.87 29.01 9.88
N THR A 754 -0.57 29.86 8.90
CA THR A 754 -0.94 29.66 7.48
C THR A 754 0.18 29.11 6.61
N GLY A 755 1.41 28.95 7.12
CA GLY A 755 2.52 28.48 6.31
C GLY A 755 3.83 28.27 7.08
N ILE A 756 4.78 27.59 6.42
CA ILE A 756 6.16 27.52 6.87
C ILE A 756 6.96 28.74 6.38
N GLU A 757 8.13 29.00 6.97
CA GLU A 757 8.99 30.11 6.53
C GLU A 757 9.45 29.88 5.07
N PRO A 758 9.41 30.92 4.21
CA PRO A 758 9.83 30.78 2.81
C PRO A 758 11.24 30.22 2.65
N GLY A 759 11.41 29.30 1.69
CA GLY A 759 12.68 28.63 1.43
C GLY A 759 13.02 27.49 2.39
N GLN A 760 12.19 27.25 3.43
CA GLN A 760 12.36 26.07 4.28
C GLN A 760 11.83 24.81 3.59
N PRO A 761 12.53 23.68 3.73
CA PRO A 761 12.11 22.42 3.11
C PRO A 761 10.97 21.77 3.91
N GLY A 762 9.87 21.43 3.23
CA GLY A 762 8.67 20.87 3.85
C GLY A 762 8.83 19.45 4.42
N ASP A 763 9.90 18.73 4.08
CA ASP A 763 10.28 17.41 4.62
C ASP A 763 11.21 17.51 5.86
N ARG A 764 11.52 18.72 6.36
CA ARG A 764 12.46 18.93 7.47
C ARG A 764 12.17 18.07 8.70
N LEU A 765 10.90 18.03 9.13
CA LEU A 765 10.51 17.25 10.32
C LEU A 765 10.59 15.74 10.09
N ASP A 766 10.43 15.28 8.84
CA ASP A 766 10.62 13.87 8.49
C ASP A 766 12.10 13.48 8.58
N ARG A 767 13.00 14.33 8.08
CA ARG A 767 14.45 14.11 8.22
C ARG A 767 14.91 14.10 9.68
N LEU A 768 14.36 14.98 10.52
CA LEU A 768 14.66 14.99 11.95
C LEU A 768 14.13 13.72 12.65
N ARG A 769 12.95 13.23 12.27
CA ARG A 769 12.43 11.95 12.76
C ARG A 769 13.33 10.78 12.34
N GLU A 770 13.76 10.73 11.09
CA GLU A 770 14.67 9.69 10.60
C GLU A 770 16.01 9.70 11.34
N ALA A 771 16.53 10.90 11.63
CA ALA A 771 17.72 11.06 12.46
C ALA A 771 17.49 10.56 13.90
N LEU A 772 16.32 10.82 14.53
CA LEU A 772 15.97 10.26 15.84
C LEU A 772 16.00 8.73 15.84
N VAL A 773 15.40 8.10 14.83
CA VAL A 773 15.43 6.63 14.67
C VAL A 773 16.85 6.12 14.45
N GLY A 774 17.66 6.83 13.66
CA GLY A 774 19.08 6.52 13.47
C GLY A 774 19.90 6.61 14.77
N HIS A 775 19.67 7.63 15.58
CA HIS A 775 20.30 7.76 16.90
C HIS A 775 19.84 6.65 17.85
N LEU A 776 18.56 6.29 17.82
CA LEU A 776 18.05 5.17 18.60
C LEU A 776 18.72 3.86 18.17
N ALA A 777 18.86 3.60 16.87
CA ALA A 777 19.59 2.44 16.34
C ALA A 777 21.03 2.39 16.84
N ALA A 778 21.73 3.53 16.89
CA ALA A 778 23.11 3.63 17.38
C ALA A 778 23.24 3.41 18.90
N LEU A 779 22.17 3.68 19.67
CA LEU A 779 22.12 3.47 21.11
C LEU A 779 21.79 2.01 21.48
N LEU A 780 21.08 1.30 20.62
CA LEU A 780 20.76 -0.11 20.81
C LEU A 780 22.02 -0.97 20.63
N PRO A 781 22.33 -1.91 21.54
CA PRO A 781 23.32 -2.93 21.27
C PRO A 781 22.86 -3.83 20.12
N PRO A 782 23.77 -4.56 19.45
CA PRO A 782 23.38 -5.56 18.47
C PRO A 782 22.37 -6.51 19.12
N ALA A 783 21.21 -6.69 18.49
CA ALA A 783 20.25 -7.68 18.96
C ALA A 783 20.97 -9.04 18.98
N GLY A 784 21.17 -9.59 20.18
CA GLY A 784 21.62 -10.96 20.31
C GLY A 784 20.56 -11.86 19.66
N PRO A 785 20.94 -12.82 18.79
CA PRO A 785 19.98 -13.81 18.32
C PRO A 785 19.45 -14.55 19.55
N LEU A 786 18.13 -14.61 19.74
CA LEU A 786 17.56 -15.48 20.76
C LEU A 786 17.80 -16.93 20.33
N PRO A 787 18.58 -17.72 21.08
CA PRO A 787 18.73 -19.13 20.81
C PRO A 787 17.50 -19.82 21.38
N CYS A 788 16.44 -19.93 20.59
CA CYS A 788 15.30 -20.75 20.99
C CYS A 788 15.67 -22.23 20.89
N GLY A 789 16.00 -22.81 22.04
CA GLY A 789 16.06 -24.24 22.22
C GLY A 789 14.70 -24.77 22.64
N TRP A 790 14.06 -25.60 21.82
CA TRP A 790 13.13 -26.58 22.37
C TRP A 790 13.14 -27.87 21.55
N SER A 791 13.06 -28.97 22.30
CA SER A 791 12.68 -30.30 21.87
C SER A 791 11.36 -30.62 22.57
N ALA A 792 10.29 -30.89 21.81
CA ALA A 792 9.10 -31.51 22.35
C ALA A 792 9.23 -33.03 22.25
N THR A 793 9.14 -33.73 23.38
CA THR A 793 8.51 -35.05 23.41
C THR A 793 7.05 -34.84 23.84
N PRO A 794 6.07 -35.54 23.24
CA PRO A 794 4.68 -35.50 23.71
C PRO A 794 4.59 -36.18 25.10
N ALA A 795 4.93 -35.42 26.14
CA ALA A 795 4.60 -35.64 27.53
C ALA A 795 4.87 -34.33 28.30
N GLY A 796 3.83 -33.51 28.56
CA GLY A 796 3.88 -32.53 29.65
C GLY A 796 3.78 -31.02 29.34
N GLY A 797 3.59 -30.56 28.09
CA GLY A 797 3.03 -29.21 27.83
C GLY A 797 3.80 -27.95 28.32
N GLU A 798 5.13 -27.96 28.44
CA GLU A 798 5.94 -26.79 28.91
C GLU A 798 7.01 -26.34 27.90
N VAL A 799 7.33 -25.04 27.87
CA VAL A 799 8.43 -24.41 27.11
C VAL A 799 9.44 -23.78 28.08
N ARG A 800 10.75 -24.09 27.94
CA ARG A 800 11.83 -23.44 28.70
C ARG A 800 12.42 -22.30 27.90
N VAL A 801 12.54 -21.12 28.50
CA VAL A 801 13.13 -19.91 27.88
C VAL A 801 14.18 -19.29 28.79
N GLU A 802 15.21 -18.69 28.18
CA GLU A 802 16.20 -17.86 28.88
C GLU A 802 15.97 -16.40 28.50
N LEU A 803 15.57 -15.60 29.48
CA LEU A 803 15.15 -14.22 29.27
C LEU A 803 16.29 -13.26 29.61
N PRO A 804 16.69 -12.38 28.67
CA PRO A 804 17.83 -11.48 28.86
C PRO A 804 17.53 -10.28 29.78
N ALA A 805 16.25 -9.99 30.05
CA ALA A 805 15.82 -8.82 30.82
C ALA A 805 14.49 -9.10 31.53
N ALA A 806 14.19 -8.27 32.54
CA ALA A 806 12.85 -8.18 33.09
C ALA A 806 11.92 -7.40 32.14
N GLY A 807 10.63 -7.71 32.19
CA GLY A 807 9.62 -7.01 31.43
C GLY A 807 8.35 -7.84 31.20
N LEU A 808 7.75 -7.67 30.03
CA LEU A 808 6.50 -8.32 29.63
C LEU A 808 6.78 -9.31 28.50
N LEU A 809 6.61 -10.61 28.77
CA LEU A 809 6.69 -11.65 27.76
C LEU A 809 5.31 -11.93 27.19
N SER A 810 5.18 -11.90 25.88
CA SER A 810 3.98 -12.33 25.17
C SER A 810 4.27 -13.56 24.31
N MET A 811 3.34 -14.51 24.32
CA MET A 811 3.34 -15.68 23.45
C MET A 811 2.12 -15.61 22.54
N ARG A 812 2.35 -15.60 21.23
CA ARG A 812 1.31 -15.45 20.19
C ARG A 812 1.48 -16.50 19.11
N PRO A 813 0.42 -16.90 18.40
CA PRO A 813 0.58 -17.68 17.18
C PRO A 813 1.54 -16.98 16.20
N TRP A 814 2.41 -17.73 15.52
CA TRP A 814 3.36 -17.20 14.54
C TRP A 814 2.63 -16.57 13.36
N TYR A 815 1.54 -17.22 12.94
CA TYR A 815 0.55 -16.72 12.00
C TYR A 815 -0.76 -16.49 12.77
N ASP A 816 -1.19 -15.23 12.87
CA ASP A 816 -2.39 -14.85 13.60
C ASP A 816 -3.47 -14.36 12.63
N THR A 817 -4.51 -15.17 12.45
CA THR A 817 -5.71 -14.79 11.67
C THR A 817 -6.66 -13.87 12.46
N GLY A 818 -6.25 -13.37 13.63
CA GLY A 818 -7.00 -12.41 14.45
C GLY A 818 -7.81 -13.03 15.58
N SER A 819 -7.56 -14.29 15.95
CA SER A 819 -8.33 -15.00 16.99
C SER A 819 -7.48 -15.66 18.10
N GLY A 820 -6.15 -15.55 18.05
CA GLY A 820 -5.29 -16.23 19.01
C GLY A 820 -5.24 -15.57 20.40
N ALA A 821 -5.56 -16.32 21.44
CA ALA A 821 -5.31 -15.88 22.82
C ALA A 821 -3.80 -15.67 23.04
N SER A 822 -3.39 -14.44 23.38
CA SER A 822 -2.02 -14.15 23.77
C SER A 822 -1.83 -14.41 25.27
N VAL A 823 -0.87 -15.25 25.65
CA VAL A 823 -0.44 -15.32 27.05
C VAL A 823 0.53 -14.18 27.28
N VAL A 824 0.19 -13.29 28.20
CA VAL A 824 1.02 -12.14 28.59
C VAL A 824 1.40 -12.29 30.05
N SER A 825 2.68 -12.36 30.33
CA SER A 825 3.21 -12.54 31.70
C SER A 825 4.30 -11.52 31.98
N ALA A 826 4.25 -10.91 33.16
CA ALA A 826 5.42 -10.20 33.69
C ALA A 826 6.51 -11.22 34.03
N VAL A 827 7.76 -10.93 33.67
CA VAL A 827 8.89 -11.84 33.79
C VAL A 827 10.12 -11.11 34.32
N THR A 828 11.02 -11.85 34.95
CA THR A 828 12.36 -11.37 35.33
C THR A 828 13.42 -12.00 34.44
N ALA A 829 14.61 -11.41 34.38
CA ALA A 829 15.74 -12.02 33.68
C ALA A 829 16.08 -13.41 34.28
N GLY A 830 16.52 -14.34 33.43
CA GLY A 830 16.92 -15.70 33.81
C GLY A 830 16.11 -16.80 33.13
N THR A 831 16.28 -18.04 33.61
CA THR A 831 15.56 -19.21 33.08
C THR A 831 14.12 -19.26 33.60
N MET A 832 13.15 -19.38 32.70
CA MET A 832 11.74 -19.59 33.04
C MET A 832 11.15 -20.81 32.32
N ARG A 833 10.09 -21.37 32.91
CA ARG A 833 9.23 -22.39 32.29
C ARG A 833 7.85 -21.81 32.11
N LEU A 834 7.28 -21.97 30.92
CA LEU A 834 5.98 -21.44 30.56
C LEU A 834 5.08 -22.60 30.12
N PRO A 835 3.81 -22.63 30.54
CA PRO A 835 2.86 -23.58 30.01
C PRO A 835 2.64 -23.28 28.52
N CYS A 836 2.72 -24.30 27.67
CA CYS A 836 2.32 -24.20 26.28
C CYS A 836 0.78 -24.23 26.22
N PRO A 837 0.10 -23.33 25.49
CA PRO A 837 -1.36 -23.33 25.42
C PRO A 837 -1.81 -24.66 24.79
N SER A 838 -2.65 -25.42 25.49
CA SER A 838 -3.19 -26.68 24.97
C SER A 838 -4.29 -26.39 23.96
N GLU A 839 -4.11 -26.77 22.70
CA GLU A 839 -5.15 -26.70 21.67
C GLU A 839 -5.27 -28.02 20.88
N PRO A 840 -6.45 -28.28 20.28
CA PRO A 840 -6.67 -29.48 19.49
C PRO A 840 -5.85 -29.39 18.19
N ALA A 841 -5.20 -30.49 17.83
CA ALA A 841 -4.52 -30.72 16.55
C ALA A 841 -3.13 -30.10 16.31
N GLY A 842 -2.51 -29.35 17.23
CA GLY A 842 -1.08 -29.01 17.10
C GLY A 842 -0.70 -28.20 15.85
N GLU A 843 -1.65 -27.45 15.26
CA GLU A 843 -1.55 -26.79 13.95
C GLU A 843 -0.87 -25.41 13.97
N ARG A 844 -0.71 -24.76 15.14
CA ARG A 844 -0.17 -23.39 15.24
C ARG A 844 1.21 -23.34 15.88
N ARG A 845 2.13 -22.59 15.24
CA ARG A 845 3.47 -22.25 15.77
C ARG A 845 3.36 -21.08 16.76
N TRP A 846 4.29 -20.96 17.72
CA TRP A 846 4.29 -19.83 18.67
C TRP A 846 5.50 -18.92 18.49
N ARG A 847 5.22 -17.61 18.42
CA ARG A 847 6.19 -16.51 18.55
C ARG A 847 6.20 -16.05 20.00
N LEU A 848 7.40 -15.83 20.53
CA LEU A 848 7.65 -15.20 21.80
C LEU A 848 8.15 -13.79 21.54
N GLU A 849 7.59 -12.80 22.20
CA GLU A 849 8.06 -11.41 22.16
C GLU A 849 8.24 -10.93 23.59
N LEU A 850 9.49 -10.70 24.00
CA LEU A 850 9.81 -10.05 25.27
C LEU A 850 9.93 -8.55 25.02
N ARG A 851 9.11 -7.78 25.74
CA ARG A 851 9.26 -6.34 25.87
C ARG A 851 9.95 -6.04 27.19
N GLY A 852 11.16 -5.50 27.13
CA GLY A 852 11.90 -5.09 28.33
C GLY A 852 11.33 -3.83 28.94
N ASP A 853 11.60 -3.64 30.22
CA ASP A 853 11.26 -2.40 30.94
C ASP A 853 11.97 -1.16 30.36
N ASP A 854 13.11 -1.37 29.67
CA ASP A 854 13.85 -0.33 28.95
C ASP A 854 13.33 -0.06 27.52
N GLY A 855 12.25 -0.71 27.11
CA GLY A 855 11.60 -0.56 25.80
C GLY A 855 12.19 -1.44 24.69
N ARG A 856 13.28 -2.18 24.95
CA ARG A 856 13.86 -3.10 23.97
C ARG A 856 12.95 -4.29 23.72
N LEU A 857 13.02 -4.81 22.50
CA LEU A 857 12.26 -5.98 22.07
C LEU A 857 13.21 -7.13 21.75
N TRP A 858 12.83 -8.33 22.18
CA TRP A 858 13.47 -9.58 21.78
C TRP A 858 12.43 -10.53 21.21
N LEU A 859 12.75 -11.14 20.06
CA LEU A 859 11.89 -12.11 19.38
C LEU A 859 12.45 -13.53 19.49
N GLY A 860 11.62 -14.45 20.00
CA GLY A 860 11.88 -15.88 20.03
C GLY A 860 10.78 -16.67 19.31
N SER A 861 11.02 -17.97 19.12
CA SER A 861 10.10 -18.89 18.45
C SER A 861 10.16 -20.27 19.10
N THR A 862 9.05 -20.99 19.15
CA THR A 862 9.04 -22.42 19.49
C THR A 862 9.34 -23.28 18.27
N PHE A 863 10.26 -22.89 17.39
CA PHE A 863 10.72 -23.68 16.23
C PHE A 863 11.87 -22.92 15.56
N ILE A 864 12.59 -23.56 14.63
CA ILE A 864 13.63 -22.89 13.84
C ILE A 864 12.94 -22.28 12.60
N PRO A 865 12.89 -20.94 12.42
CA PRO A 865 12.40 -20.35 11.18
C PRO A 865 13.47 -20.52 10.09
N PRO A 866 13.26 -21.38 9.08
CA PRO A 866 14.27 -21.56 8.04
C PRO A 866 14.09 -20.50 6.95
N GLN A 867 15.19 -20.11 6.30
CA GLN A 867 15.11 -19.50 4.98
C GLN A 867 14.85 -20.59 3.95
N VAL A 868 13.87 -20.37 3.08
CA VAL A 868 13.51 -21.33 2.03
C VAL A 868 13.84 -20.74 0.68
N SER A 869 14.48 -21.54 -0.16
CA SER A 869 14.70 -21.22 -1.58
C SER A 869 14.31 -22.43 -2.43
N VAL A 870 13.99 -22.18 -3.68
CA VAL A 870 13.51 -23.19 -4.63
C VAL A 870 14.24 -23.03 -5.94
N ASP A 871 14.29 -24.10 -6.74
CA ASP A 871 14.90 -24.07 -8.07
C ASP A 871 14.11 -23.19 -9.06
N SER A 872 12.78 -23.28 -9.00
CA SER A 872 11.87 -22.64 -9.93
C SER A 872 10.49 -22.45 -9.30
N THR A 873 9.68 -21.57 -9.87
CA THR A 873 8.30 -21.35 -9.44
C THR A 873 7.42 -21.15 -10.66
N ALA A 874 6.28 -21.84 -10.71
CA ALA A 874 5.28 -21.64 -11.75
C ALA A 874 4.70 -20.21 -11.70
N THR A 875 4.21 -19.73 -12.84
CA THR A 875 3.53 -18.42 -12.92
C THR A 875 2.40 -18.34 -11.90
N HIS A 876 2.30 -17.21 -11.19
CA HIS A 876 1.34 -16.93 -10.11
C HIS A 876 1.58 -17.65 -8.77
N TYR A 877 2.59 -18.51 -8.67
CA TYR A 877 2.99 -19.16 -7.42
C TYR A 877 4.13 -18.41 -6.73
N SER A 878 4.36 -18.71 -5.45
CA SER A 878 5.45 -18.12 -4.65
C SER A 878 5.98 -19.13 -3.66
N ALA A 879 7.30 -19.19 -3.51
CA ALA A 879 7.96 -20.01 -2.48
C ALA A 879 7.71 -19.51 -1.05
N ARG A 880 7.18 -18.28 -0.88
CA ARG A 880 6.93 -17.65 0.44
C ARG A 880 5.96 -18.45 1.32
N VAL A 881 5.10 -19.27 0.72
CA VAL A 881 4.11 -20.08 1.45
C VAL A 881 4.75 -21.27 2.16
N LEU A 882 5.91 -21.75 1.69
CA LEU A 882 6.55 -22.98 2.19
C LEU A 882 6.98 -22.91 3.67
N ASN A 883 7.02 -21.72 4.25
CA ASN A 883 7.39 -21.51 5.64
C ASN A 883 6.52 -20.43 6.33
N ASP A 884 5.36 -20.07 5.77
CA ASP A 884 4.48 -19.03 6.34
C ASP A 884 3.72 -19.51 7.58
N GLY A 885 3.67 -20.83 7.80
CA GLY A 885 3.07 -21.48 8.96
C GLY A 885 1.63 -21.93 8.73
N LEU A 886 1.12 -21.80 7.51
CA LEU A 886 -0.19 -22.28 7.10
C LEU A 886 -0.06 -23.71 6.53
N ARG A 887 -0.38 -24.69 7.37
CA ARG A 887 -0.34 -26.10 7.00
C ARG A 887 -1.59 -26.51 6.25
N VAL A 888 -1.57 -26.38 4.92
CA VAL A 888 -2.70 -26.82 4.07
C VAL A 888 -2.47 -28.26 3.60
N ALA A 889 -3.03 -29.23 4.32
CA ALA A 889 -2.99 -30.62 3.88
C ALA A 889 -3.73 -30.80 2.55
N ALA A 890 -3.12 -31.51 1.59
CA ALA A 890 -3.74 -31.83 0.30
C ALA A 890 -4.20 -30.59 -0.50
N ALA A 891 -3.42 -29.51 -0.46
CA ALA A 891 -3.71 -28.29 -1.21
C ALA A 891 -3.91 -28.56 -2.72
N LYS A 892 -4.89 -27.87 -3.31
CA LYS A 892 -5.19 -27.87 -4.76
C LYS A 892 -4.53 -26.66 -5.42
N PHE A 893 -4.73 -26.46 -6.74
CA PHE A 893 -4.19 -25.31 -7.50
C PHE A 893 -4.77 -23.98 -7.00
N GLU A 894 -4.27 -23.50 -5.86
CA GLU A 894 -4.69 -22.27 -5.20
C GLU A 894 -3.45 -21.40 -4.93
N PRO A 895 -3.20 -20.41 -5.80
CA PRO A 895 -2.14 -19.42 -5.57
C PRO A 895 -2.26 -18.80 -4.18
N GLY A 896 -1.15 -18.75 -3.44
CA GLY A 896 -1.10 -18.22 -2.08
C GLY A 896 -1.31 -19.23 -0.95
N LEU A 897 -1.68 -20.49 -1.25
CA LEU A 897 -1.78 -21.57 -0.25
C LEU A 897 -0.77 -22.70 -0.45
N ALA A 898 -0.16 -22.79 -1.63
CA ALA A 898 0.89 -23.75 -1.93
C ALA A 898 1.88 -23.17 -2.93
N TRP A 899 3.09 -23.71 -2.95
CA TRP A 899 4.11 -23.46 -3.96
C TRP A 899 4.07 -24.58 -5.00
N VAL A 900 4.34 -24.24 -6.25
CA VAL A 900 4.44 -25.17 -7.38
C VAL A 900 5.69 -24.83 -8.20
N SER A 901 6.50 -25.83 -8.55
CA SER A 901 7.67 -25.69 -9.43
C SER A 901 7.28 -25.38 -10.88
N SER A 902 8.25 -25.04 -11.73
CA SER A 902 8.02 -25.00 -13.18
C SER A 902 7.61 -26.37 -13.74
N GLY A 903 7.01 -26.41 -14.93
CA GLY A 903 6.61 -27.66 -15.61
C GLY A 903 7.74 -28.38 -16.36
N GLU A 904 8.98 -27.93 -16.20
CA GLU A 904 10.14 -28.47 -16.90
C GLU A 904 10.52 -29.86 -16.36
N ALA A 905 10.97 -30.76 -17.22
CA ALA A 905 11.38 -32.11 -16.82
C ALA A 905 12.80 -32.12 -16.20
N VAL A 906 13.00 -31.36 -15.14
CA VAL A 906 14.26 -31.20 -14.40
C VAL A 906 14.12 -31.70 -12.96
N GLU A 907 15.24 -31.75 -12.23
CA GLU A 907 15.16 -31.96 -10.79
C GLU A 907 14.63 -30.68 -10.14
N HIS A 908 13.55 -30.82 -9.38
CA HIS A 908 13.03 -29.74 -8.55
C HIS A 908 13.47 -29.91 -7.11
N TRP A 909 13.69 -28.79 -6.43
CA TRP A 909 14.10 -28.82 -5.03
C TRP A 909 13.58 -27.65 -4.22
N VAL A 910 13.36 -27.93 -2.94
CA VAL A 910 13.15 -26.95 -1.87
C VAL A 910 14.34 -27.05 -0.92
N GLU A 911 15.16 -26.00 -0.87
CA GLU A 911 16.29 -25.88 0.04
C GLU A 911 15.87 -25.11 1.29
N ILE A 912 16.21 -25.66 2.43
CA ILE A 912 15.87 -25.19 3.76
C ILE A 912 17.17 -24.85 4.48
N ASP A 913 17.39 -23.57 4.76
CA ASP A 913 18.58 -23.05 5.41
C ASP A 913 18.25 -22.58 6.83
N VAL A 914 18.80 -23.26 7.83
CA VAL A 914 18.56 -22.97 9.26
C VAL A 914 19.51 -21.92 9.83
N GLY A 915 20.23 -21.21 8.96
CA GLY A 915 21.10 -20.06 9.27
C GLY A 915 22.48 -20.44 9.80
N GLN A 916 22.56 -21.45 10.68
CA GLN A 916 23.82 -21.99 11.21
C GLN A 916 23.73 -23.52 11.37
N PRO A 917 24.86 -24.24 11.43
CA PRO A 917 24.84 -25.68 11.68
C PRO A 917 24.06 -26.04 12.96
N ARG A 918 23.03 -26.88 12.82
CA ARG A 918 22.20 -27.40 13.91
C ARG A 918 22.06 -28.91 13.80
N ARG A 919 21.82 -29.56 14.93
CA ARG A 919 21.49 -30.98 14.98
C ARG A 919 20.01 -31.15 14.61
N LEU A 920 19.72 -31.64 13.41
CA LEU A 920 18.38 -31.84 12.87
C LEU A 920 18.05 -33.33 12.82
N ALA A 921 16.83 -33.73 13.15
CA ALA A 921 16.43 -35.14 13.21
C ALA A 921 15.03 -35.44 12.63
N GLU A 922 14.24 -34.41 12.30
CA GLU A 922 12.91 -34.60 11.71
C GLU A 922 12.62 -33.51 10.67
N ILE A 923 11.89 -33.88 9.60
CA ILE A 923 11.33 -32.95 8.62
C ILE A 923 9.85 -33.26 8.37
N GLY A 924 8.98 -32.24 8.44
CA GLY A 924 7.57 -32.30 8.06
C GLY A 924 7.35 -31.74 6.66
N LEU A 925 6.53 -32.42 5.84
CA LEU A 925 6.24 -32.07 4.45
C LEU A 925 4.72 -32.11 4.22
N TRP A 926 4.14 -31.02 3.68
CA TRP A 926 2.73 -30.94 3.31
C TRP A 926 2.58 -30.88 1.80
N TRP A 927 2.35 -32.03 1.19
CA TRP A 927 2.28 -32.19 -0.25
C TRP A 927 0.94 -31.73 -0.83
N MET A 928 1.00 -31.15 -2.03
CA MET A 928 -0.17 -31.03 -2.89
C MET A 928 -0.58 -32.40 -3.42
N THR A 929 -1.89 -32.64 -3.60
CA THR A 929 -2.40 -33.96 -4.02
C THR A 929 -3.21 -33.94 -5.31
N PHE A 930 -3.46 -32.76 -5.92
CA PHE A 930 -4.30 -32.63 -7.11
C PHE A 930 -3.79 -33.46 -8.30
N THR A 931 -2.48 -33.47 -8.54
CA THR A 931 -1.85 -34.31 -9.58
C THR A 931 -1.53 -35.74 -9.09
N GLY A 932 -1.98 -36.10 -7.88
CA GLY A 932 -1.48 -37.25 -7.12
C GLY A 932 -0.20 -36.93 -6.35
N LEU A 933 0.13 -37.77 -5.38
CA LEU A 933 1.36 -37.65 -4.58
C LEU A 933 2.61 -37.83 -5.47
N PRO A 934 3.72 -37.14 -5.17
CA PRO A 934 4.96 -37.30 -5.92
C PRO A 934 5.51 -38.72 -5.74
N GLN A 935 6.07 -39.27 -6.83
CA GLN A 935 6.48 -40.68 -6.93
C GLN A 935 7.98 -40.89 -6.69
N ARG A 936 8.82 -39.86 -6.85
CA ARG A 936 10.27 -39.94 -6.67
C ARG A 936 10.80 -38.71 -5.93
N THR A 937 10.75 -38.78 -4.61
CA THR A 937 11.23 -37.75 -3.68
C THR A 937 12.37 -38.26 -2.82
N GLN A 938 13.23 -37.34 -2.37
CA GLN A 938 14.34 -37.61 -1.45
C GLN A 938 14.61 -36.39 -0.58
N VAL A 939 14.96 -36.59 0.68
CA VAL A 939 15.48 -35.51 1.55
C VAL A 939 16.98 -35.69 1.72
N CYS A 940 17.74 -34.63 1.49
CA CYS A 940 19.19 -34.59 1.64
C CYS A 940 19.60 -33.53 2.66
N TRP A 941 20.76 -33.72 3.28
CA TRP A 941 21.44 -32.74 4.12
C TRP A 941 22.80 -32.39 3.53
N LEU A 942 23.26 -31.17 3.80
CA LEU A 942 24.57 -30.70 3.33
C LEU A 942 25.66 -31.10 4.33
N ASP A 943 26.61 -31.93 3.87
CA ASP A 943 27.79 -32.37 4.60
C ASP A 943 29.05 -31.81 3.93
N GLY A 944 29.60 -30.73 4.49
CA GLY A 944 30.64 -29.95 3.81
C GLY A 944 30.08 -29.31 2.54
N GLU A 945 30.48 -29.82 1.38
CA GLU A 945 30.00 -29.38 0.05
C GLU A 945 29.07 -30.41 -0.62
N ASP A 946 28.93 -31.61 -0.04
CA ASP A 946 28.19 -32.71 -0.63
C ASP A 946 26.77 -32.82 -0.06
N TRP A 947 25.78 -33.09 -0.93
CA TRP A 947 24.42 -33.40 -0.53
C TRP A 947 24.25 -34.91 -0.29
N LYS A 948 24.00 -35.31 0.95
CA LYS A 948 23.82 -36.71 1.35
C LYS A 948 22.36 -37.00 1.75
N PRO A 949 21.77 -38.14 1.38
CA PRO A 949 20.42 -38.49 1.81
C PRO A 949 20.32 -38.65 3.34
N VAL A 950 19.19 -38.27 3.92
CA VAL A 950 18.88 -38.61 5.32
C VAL A 950 18.47 -40.08 5.43
N SER A 951 18.63 -40.69 6.62
CA SER A 951 18.35 -42.12 6.80
C SER A 951 16.87 -42.50 6.58
N ALA A 952 15.95 -41.54 6.65
CA ALA A 952 14.53 -41.74 6.32
C ALA A 952 14.27 -41.90 4.81
N THR A 953 15.18 -41.41 3.96
CA THR A 953 15.06 -41.45 2.50
C THR A 953 16.41 -41.77 1.85
N PRO A 954 16.98 -42.96 2.09
CA PRO A 954 18.29 -43.33 1.55
C PRO A 954 18.29 -43.34 0.01
N ASP A 955 17.15 -43.69 -0.60
CA ASP A 955 16.90 -43.69 -2.04
C ASP A 955 15.66 -42.87 -2.39
N TRP A 956 15.45 -42.65 -3.70
CA TRP A 956 14.23 -42.04 -4.23
C TRP A 956 13.00 -42.88 -3.90
N ARG A 957 11.96 -42.25 -3.33
CA ARG A 957 10.72 -42.94 -2.94
C ARG A 957 9.45 -42.14 -3.28
N PRO A 958 8.29 -42.79 -3.40
CA PRO A 958 7.01 -42.08 -3.41
C PRO A 958 6.71 -41.47 -2.04
N ALA A 959 6.04 -40.32 -2.02
CA ALA A 959 5.45 -39.78 -0.80
C ALA A 959 4.31 -40.71 -0.33
N ALA A 960 4.26 -40.98 0.97
CA ALA A 960 3.35 -41.95 1.57
C ALA A 960 1.96 -41.36 1.87
N ALA A 961 1.88 -40.05 2.10
CA ALA A 961 0.64 -39.34 2.44
C ALA A 961 0.72 -37.87 2.03
N ALA A 962 -0.42 -37.17 2.09
CA ALA A 962 -0.49 -35.73 1.87
C ALA A 962 0.28 -34.91 2.92
N VAL A 963 0.48 -35.48 4.10
CA VAL A 963 1.29 -34.92 5.18
C VAL A 963 2.24 -36.02 5.65
N GLU A 964 3.55 -35.75 5.59
CA GLU A 964 4.58 -36.67 6.07
C GLU A 964 5.40 -36.01 7.17
N SER A 965 5.73 -36.76 8.22
CA SER A 965 6.79 -36.42 9.17
C SER A 965 7.85 -37.50 9.07
N LEU A 966 9.04 -37.13 8.60
CA LEU A 966 10.15 -38.03 8.35
C LEU A 966 11.19 -37.84 9.46
N ARG A 967 11.30 -38.83 10.33
CA ARG A 967 12.35 -38.89 11.36
C ARG A 967 13.56 -39.63 10.84
N PHE A 968 14.74 -39.07 11.03
CA PHE A 968 16.02 -39.62 10.61
C PHE A 968 17.06 -39.52 11.73
N GLU A 969 18.18 -40.24 11.54
CA GLU A 969 19.31 -40.17 12.45
C GLU A 969 19.82 -38.73 12.52
N PRO A 970 20.02 -38.15 13.72
CA PRO A 970 20.35 -36.74 13.82
C PRO A 970 21.62 -36.34 13.06
N VAL A 971 21.51 -35.36 12.16
CA VAL A 971 22.63 -34.83 11.36
C VAL A 971 22.98 -33.41 11.82
N LEU A 972 24.28 -33.08 11.82
CA LEU A 972 24.74 -31.71 12.09
C LEU A 972 24.88 -30.97 10.76
N THR A 973 23.94 -30.11 10.42
CA THR A 973 23.94 -29.39 9.14
C THR A 973 23.31 -28.01 9.25
N ARG A 974 23.66 -27.13 8.30
CA ARG A 974 22.99 -25.85 8.10
C ARG A 974 21.84 -25.95 7.09
N ARG A 975 21.85 -26.95 6.22
CA ARG A 975 20.93 -27.02 5.08
C ARG A 975 20.34 -28.41 4.87
N LEU A 976 19.04 -28.44 4.63
CA LEU A 976 18.31 -29.59 4.11
C LEU A 976 17.78 -29.27 2.72
N ARG A 977 17.57 -30.29 1.89
CA ARG A 977 16.95 -30.15 0.58
C ARG A 977 15.95 -31.26 0.37
N VAL A 978 14.70 -30.89 0.10
CA VAL A 978 13.66 -31.79 -0.39
C VAL A 978 13.76 -31.78 -1.90
N ARG A 979 13.96 -32.93 -2.52
CA ARG A 979 14.19 -33.07 -3.96
C ARG A 979 13.10 -33.92 -4.59
N GLN A 980 12.76 -33.61 -5.83
CA GLN A 980 11.98 -34.44 -6.72
C GLN A 980 12.79 -34.72 -7.98
N ALA A 981 12.94 -35.98 -8.35
CA ALA A 981 13.65 -36.37 -9.57
C ALA A 981 12.90 -35.89 -10.83
N PRO A 982 13.58 -35.73 -11.98
CA PRO A 982 12.91 -35.53 -13.27
C PRO A 982 11.82 -36.58 -13.50
N SER A 983 10.63 -36.12 -13.92
CA SER A 983 9.43 -36.96 -14.09
C SER A 983 8.97 -37.69 -12.81
N GLY A 984 9.38 -37.21 -11.64
CA GLY A 984 9.13 -37.79 -10.33
C GLY A 984 7.88 -37.28 -9.60
N GLY A 985 7.11 -36.39 -10.21
CA GLY A 985 5.89 -35.79 -9.66
C GLY A 985 4.69 -36.73 -9.65
N GLY A 986 3.50 -36.16 -9.43
CA GLY A 986 2.26 -36.91 -9.40
C GLY A 986 1.83 -37.44 -10.78
N ARG A 987 0.96 -38.45 -10.81
CA ARG A 987 0.48 -39.07 -12.07
C ARG A 987 -0.15 -38.09 -13.06
N GLY A 988 -0.83 -37.06 -12.58
CA GLY A 988 -1.45 -36.00 -13.39
C GLY A 988 -0.53 -34.82 -13.70
N GLY A 989 0.72 -34.85 -13.23
CA GLY A 989 1.70 -33.79 -13.37
C GLY A 989 3.10 -34.33 -13.07
N PRO A 990 3.67 -35.19 -13.93
CA PRO A 990 4.90 -35.92 -13.64
C PRO A 990 6.12 -35.01 -13.47
N ASN A 991 6.08 -33.79 -14.01
CA ASN A 991 7.16 -32.83 -13.87
C ASN A 991 6.94 -31.83 -12.74
N LEU A 992 5.79 -31.80 -12.07
CA LEU A 992 5.49 -30.77 -11.08
C LEU A 992 5.83 -31.24 -9.68
N MET A 993 6.48 -30.38 -8.89
CA MET A 993 6.63 -30.52 -7.44
C MET A 993 5.76 -29.46 -6.76
N GLY A 994 4.98 -29.85 -5.75
CA GLY A 994 4.08 -28.94 -5.06
C GLY A 994 3.99 -29.22 -3.56
N LEU A 995 4.17 -28.18 -2.75
CA LEU A 995 4.18 -28.22 -1.28
C LEU A 995 3.47 -26.97 -0.73
N SER A 996 2.72 -27.11 0.36
CA SER A 996 2.17 -25.97 1.09
C SER A 996 3.07 -25.51 2.23
N GLU A 997 3.79 -26.42 2.91
CA GLU A 997 4.68 -26.09 4.04
C GLU A 997 5.82 -27.12 4.16
N VAL A 998 6.98 -26.70 4.67
CA VAL A 998 8.08 -27.55 5.13
C VAL A 998 8.52 -27.18 6.56
N GLU A 999 8.75 -28.18 7.42
CA GLU A 999 9.17 -27.96 8.82
C GLU A 999 10.39 -28.78 9.18
N VAL A 1000 11.32 -28.23 9.97
CA VAL A 1000 12.52 -28.95 10.45
C VAL A 1000 12.61 -28.88 11.97
N ARG A 1001 13.04 -29.99 12.61
CA ARG A 1001 13.18 -30.10 14.08
C ARG A 1001 14.50 -30.73 14.49
#